data_AF-A0A660UL29-F1
#
_entry.id   AF-A0A660UL29-F1
#
_cell.length_a   1.000
_cell.length_b   1.000
_cell.length_c   1.000
_cell.angle_alpha   90.00
_cell.angle_beta   90.00
_cell.angle_gamma   90.00
#
_symmetry.space_group_name_H-M   'P 1'
#
loop_
_entity.id
_entity.type
_entity.pdbx_description
1 polymer ?
#
loop_
_entity_poly.entity_id
_entity_poly.type
_entity_poly.pdbx_seq_one_letter_code
_entity_poly.pdbx_strand_id
1 'polypeptide(L)'
;MVDMGAYEFSTQEPFIFMSDNNVNITALEARENPSPYAITLNNFGLADLNWMASSNVNWLDVNPNTGSINYEQTASVDIVTDVSGLTAGEYQGQITFSDLQAINNPQVVDVNLIIIGPSLGISQTDYSFTASKQTLNPEPQILTISNLTEGGTLLWSITPDCNWINIEPATGAVMTGSMDVMLDIDQDNIEYGNHSCQLTVKAANAANSPQTVTVNLDVLPSEFGLSQTSFSFTSESMSNPPASQVLAISNTGYDMLDWTITGADSCDWLAVVPESGQTDSGTSTDVSFSVNPVIAGYGLHSCELTISDLNASNSPQVVTVTLDVLRPEIGVLPESISFEWDVDEPNVLTDVLSISNSGYDVMNWQVSEDCEWLSVEPLSGQCTTEPNNMTLSVNTEGLEIGFYTCELTIMDDNASNSPVTVPVSLHVYRDGERHVPTEYPTIQQAIDAAVDGDHVIIHPGRYTGVGNGDISLLGKEITVRSLDPTNPEIVAGTIISSLPNYSVFVFSDADYQNAVIDGLTIADISLSFYEQHAGVAINSNYANSPLVRNCVFRNLRGPAVVYGYASTMVFENCQFINNELGVSTVMSGSHQSLDGLYLNNCLIAGNVFPAYDQQYGARCIYIYNVPLYMDNCTVAYNQSWSSLEGYWTSFPGIMSVGGTVSVTNSIVWGNTTISENDEYRQIVIAPNPELPEPLSEPWISISHSDIQYDKEQVLLFPDYSSFTVYMETRQLPDPNLIDPNWIQLGAGNIDVDPVFVREPNDGGDGWFDDWETPDVDESANNIFGDYHLKSQAGRFVWDGFARADFNLDKQVDLIDFAELAQNWRLNWTVPIQLPCNLYWDEMIDLKDFALFCDDYLQPRVFGAWVSDAVTSPCIDAGDPNDTDWQNELWPHGRRINMGAYGGTAAASLSTNDVGNPADLNHDDAVDLIDWSLWADDWGDERILLDSDFDRDNIVDPNDMTIFMNNWLWME
;
A
#
# COMPACT_ATOMS: atom_id res chain seq x y z
N MET A 1 42.35 149.12 -14.33
CA MET A 1 41.64 149.88 -15.37
C MET A 1 41.65 148.99 -16.60
N VAL A 2 40.46 148.71 -17.11
CA VAL A 2 40.10 148.14 -18.42
C VAL A 2 41.23 148.10 -19.45
N ASP A 3 41.52 146.93 -20.03
CA ASP A 3 41.09 146.59 -21.40
C ASP A 3 41.25 145.08 -21.68
N MET A 4 40.27 144.53 -22.41
CA MET A 4 40.08 143.12 -22.75
C MET A 4 40.73 142.83 -24.10
N GLY A 5 41.72 141.93 -24.12
CA GLY A 5 42.22 141.30 -25.34
C GLY A 5 42.62 139.86 -25.04
N ALA A 6 41.93 138.90 -25.65
CA ALA A 6 42.27 137.49 -25.58
C ALA A 6 43.55 137.22 -26.38
N TYR A 7 44.73 137.49 -25.81
CA TYR A 7 46.05 137.13 -26.37
C TYR A 7 47.15 137.27 -25.30
N GLU A 8 47.23 136.36 -24.32
CA GLU A 8 48.36 136.33 -23.37
C GLU A 8 48.63 134.90 -22.92
N PHE A 9 49.23 134.09 -23.79
CA PHE A 9 50.17 132.97 -23.52
C PHE A 9 50.54 132.30 -24.86
N SER A 10 50.76 133.08 -25.93
CA SER A 10 51.58 132.57 -27.03
C SER A 10 53.03 132.76 -26.62
N THR A 11 53.71 131.66 -26.33
CA THR A 11 55.16 131.73 -26.10
C THR A 11 55.80 132.15 -27.42
N GLN A 12 56.68 133.15 -27.38
CA GLN A 12 57.46 133.53 -28.55
C GLN A 12 58.35 132.36 -29.00
N GLU A 13 58.73 131.52 -28.05
CA GLU A 13 59.42 130.24 -28.21
C GLU A 13 58.47 129.13 -28.71
N PRO A 14 58.94 128.18 -29.55
CA PRO A 14 58.14 127.04 -30.01
C PRO A 14 57.61 126.17 -28.84
N PHE A 15 56.52 125.44 -29.07
CA PHE A 15 55.93 124.53 -28.08
C PHE A 15 55.66 123.17 -28.73
N ILE A 16 56.25 122.10 -28.20
CA ILE A 16 56.10 120.74 -28.73
C ILE A 16 54.80 120.14 -28.19
N PHE A 17 53.79 119.93 -29.04
CA PHE A 17 52.61 119.15 -28.70
C PHE A 17 52.56 117.86 -29.52
N MET A 18 52.16 116.76 -28.89
CA MET A 18 52.11 115.42 -29.49
C MET A 18 50.71 114.84 -29.32
N SER A 19 50.23 114.12 -30.34
CA SER A 19 48.90 113.50 -30.30
C SER A 19 48.78 112.44 -29.20
N ASP A 20 49.84 111.67 -28.97
CA ASP A 20 49.92 110.60 -27.97
C ASP A 20 51.23 110.70 -27.19
N ASN A 21 51.15 110.48 -25.88
CA ASN A 21 52.33 110.39 -25.00
C ASN A 21 52.63 108.94 -24.57
N ASN A 22 51.74 107.99 -24.87
CA ASN A 22 51.89 106.56 -24.59
C ASN A 22 51.41 105.76 -25.81
N VAL A 23 52.24 104.84 -26.31
CA VAL A 23 51.93 103.98 -27.45
C VAL A 23 52.13 102.52 -27.05
N ASN A 24 51.12 101.68 -27.27
CA ASN A 24 51.22 100.24 -27.08
C ASN A 24 51.22 99.55 -28.44
N ILE A 25 52.27 98.77 -28.72
CA ILE A 25 52.44 98.03 -29.96
C ILE A 25 52.54 96.54 -29.63
N THR A 26 51.85 95.69 -30.38
CA THR A 26 51.97 94.24 -30.28
C THR A 26 52.63 93.69 -31.53
N ALA A 27 53.56 92.76 -31.36
CA ALA A 27 54.17 92.03 -32.47
C ALA A 27 54.36 90.56 -32.10
N LEU A 28 54.53 89.71 -33.12
CA LEU A 28 54.79 88.29 -32.96
C LEU A 28 56.31 88.05 -32.98
N GLU A 29 56.81 87.19 -32.09
CA GLU A 29 58.22 86.82 -32.04
C GLU A 29 58.70 86.25 -33.40
N ALA A 30 59.87 86.68 -33.88
CA ALA A 30 60.49 86.22 -35.13
C ALA A 30 59.63 86.38 -36.41
N ARG A 31 58.72 87.36 -36.43
CA ARG A 31 57.90 87.73 -37.60
C ARG A 31 58.28 89.11 -38.15
N GLU A 32 57.54 89.56 -39.17
CA GLU A 32 57.71 90.90 -39.73
C GLU A 32 57.42 91.99 -38.69
N ASN A 33 58.12 93.12 -38.81
CA ASN A 33 57.91 94.29 -37.96
C ASN A 33 56.45 94.78 -38.08
N PRO A 34 55.84 95.22 -36.98
CA PRO A 34 54.48 95.75 -37.02
C PRO A 34 54.45 97.05 -37.84
N SER A 35 53.27 97.37 -38.38
CA SER A 35 53.05 98.61 -39.13
C SER A 35 53.47 99.83 -38.29
N PRO A 36 54.16 100.82 -38.88
CA PRO A 36 54.55 102.03 -38.15
C PRO A 36 53.35 102.75 -37.52
N TYR A 37 53.52 103.24 -36.29
CA TYR A 37 52.47 103.98 -35.58
C TYR A 37 52.68 105.48 -35.77
N ALA A 38 51.75 106.13 -36.48
CA ALA A 38 51.85 107.56 -36.78
C ALA A 38 51.40 108.42 -35.59
N ILE A 39 52.27 109.32 -35.12
CA ILE A 39 51.94 110.40 -34.19
C ILE A 39 51.97 111.75 -34.90
N THR A 40 51.11 112.67 -34.46
CA THR A 40 51.10 114.04 -35.00
C THR A 40 51.81 114.99 -34.04
N LEU A 41 52.82 115.69 -34.54
CA LEU A 41 53.47 116.80 -33.87
C LEU A 41 52.81 118.11 -34.29
N ASN A 42 52.56 119.00 -33.34
CA ASN A 42 51.97 120.32 -33.57
C ASN A 42 52.80 121.40 -32.85
N ASN A 43 53.03 122.53 -33.52
CA ASN A 43 53.67 123.70 -32.93
C ASN A 43 52.65 124.80 -32.63
N PHE A 44 52.43 125.06 -31.34
CA PHE A 44 51.56 126.15 -30.88
C PHE A 44 52.32 127.46 -30.58
N GLY A 45 53.65 127.49 -30.71
CA GLY A 45 54.48 128.69 -30.55
C GLY A 45 54.66 129.45 -31.87
N LEU A 46 54.87 130.77 -31.79
CA LEU A 46 54.95 131.64 -32.99
C LEU A 46 56.25 131.49 -33.79
N ALA A 47 57.30 130.95 -33.19
CA ALA A 47 58.57 130.62 -33.86
C ALA A 47 58.57 129.17 -34.38
N ASP A 48 59.36 128.91 -35.42
CA ASP A 48 59.45 127.60 -36.06
C ASP A 48 60.01 126.54 -35.10
N LEU A 49 59.28 125.43 -34.94
CA LEU A 49 59.70 124.27 -34.15
C LEU A 49 60.60 123.39 -35.02
N ASN A 50 61.91 123.45 -34.78
CA ASN A 50 62.93 122.65 -35.45
C ASN A 50 63.29 121.45 -34.58
N TRP A 51 62.42 120.45 -34.60
CA TRP A 51 62.50 119.32 -33.71
C TRP A 51 63.49 118.26 -34.23
N MET A 52 64.11 117.57 -33.28
CA MET A 52 64.87 116.34 -33.47
C MET A 52 64.34 115.28 -32.51
N ALA A 53 64.20 114.06 -33.00
CA ALA A 53 63.70 112.92 -32.26
C ALA A 53 64.79 111.85 -32.16
N SER A 54 64.90 111.24 -30.99
CA SER A 54 65.84 110.12 -30.76
C SER A 54 65.23 109.09 -29.85
N SER A 55 65.52 107.81 -30.13
CA SER A 55 65.12 106.68 -29.30
C SER A 55 66.22 106.35 -28.28
N ASN A 56 65.81 105.85 -27.10
CA ASN A 56 66.72 105.36 -26.07
C ASN A 56 67.07 103.87 -26.20
N VAL A 57 66.43 103.13 -27.11
CA VAL A 57 66.59 101.69 -27.30
C VAL A 57 66.74 101.33 -28.79
N ASN A 58 67.49 100.28 -29.08
CA ASN A 58 67.86 99.93 -30.46
C ASN A 58 66.71 99.29 -31.27
N TRP A 59 65.64 98.81 -30.63
CA TRP A 59 64.47 98.22 -31.31
C TRP A 59 63.41 99.26 -31.69
N LEU A 60 63.59 100.52 -31.30
CA LEU A 60 62.62 101.60 -31.51
C LEU A 60 63.29 102.72 -32.29
N ASP A 61 62.65 103.21 -33.34
CA ASP A 61 63.12 104.31 -34.17
C ASP A 61 61.96 105.22 -34.57
N VAL A 62 62.30 106.39 -35.13
CA VAL A 62 61.37 107.46 -35.44
C VAL A 62 61.68 108.05 -36.81
N ASN A 63 60.70 108.08 -37.73
CA ASN A 63 60.89 108.52 -39.11
C ASN A 63 59.79 109.51 -39.56
N PRO A 64 60.13 110.74 -40.01
CA PRO A 64 61.47 111.33 -39.99
C PRO A 64 61.97 111.60 -38.56
N ASN A 65 63.28 111.56 -38.34
CA ASN A 65 63.89 111.83 -37.02
C ASN A 65 64.22 113.31 -36.78
N THR A 66 64.01 114.16 -37.77
CA THR A 66 64.16 115.61 -37.66
C THR A 66 63.13 116.29 -38.56
N GLY A 67 62.75 117.52 -38.24
CA GLY A 67 61.83 118.28 -39.06
C GLY A 67 61.68 119.72 -38.60
N SER A 68 60.90 120.49 -39.37
CA SER A 68 60.55 121.87 -39.02
C SER A 68 59.04 122.05 -39.17
N ILE A 69 58.40 122.65 -38.17
CA ILE A 69 56.96 122.91 -38.14
C ILE A 69 56.74 124.40 -37.88
N ASN A 70 56.18 125.10 -38.87
CA ASN A 70 55.78 126.50 -38.74
C ASN A 70 54.53 126.64 -37.84
N TYR A 71 54.24 127.86 -37.41
CA TYR A 71 53.08 128.18 -36.56
C TYR A 71 51.76 127.58 -37.07
N GLU A 72 51.02 126.91 -36.19
CA GLU A 72 49.72 126.23 -36.47
C GLU A 72 49.77 125.12 -37.54
N GLN A 73 50.96 124.67 -37.93
CA GLN A 73 51.12 123.50 -38.80
C GLN A 73 51.37 122.23 -37.99
N THR A 74 51.17 121.09 -38.64
CA THR A 74 51.44 119.78 -38.07
C THR A 74 52.41 118.98 -38.94
N ALA A 75 53.13 118.05 -38.33
CA ALA A 75 53.89 117.02 -39.03
C ALA A 75 53.47 115.64 -38.52
N SER A 76 53.39 114.68 -39.43
CA SER A 76 53.22 113.26 -39.07
C SER A 76 54.60 112.63 -38.92
N VAL A 77 54.79 111.88 -37.84
CA VAL A 77 56.02 111.15 -37.57
C VAL A 77 55.65 109.71 -37.24
N ASP A 78 56.31 108.77 -37.88
CA ASP A 78 56.07 107.34 -37.70
C ASP A 78 57.02 106.77 -36.66
N ILE A 79 56.45 106.15 -35.63
CA ILE A 79 57.17 105.30 -34.69
C ILE A 79 57.33 103.94 -35.36
N VAL A 80 58.58 103.56 -35.61
CA VAL A 80 58.95 102.30 -36.26
C VAL A 80 59.59 101.39 -35.21
N THR A 81 59.24 100.11 -35.23
CA THR A 81 59.87 99.12 -34.35
C THR A 81 60.60 98.06 -35.18
N ASP A 82 61.75 97.62 -34.69
CA ASP A 82 62.51 96.48 -35.19
C ASP A 82 62.45 95.35 -34.17
N VAL A 83 61.66 94.32 -34.49
CA VAL A 83 61.44 93.17 -33.61
C VAL A 83 62.47 92.06 -33.84
N SER A 84 63.44 92.28 -34.73
CA SER A 84 64.47 91.31 -35.08
C SER A 84 65.31 90.91 -33.86
N GLY A 85 65.23 89.63 -33.48
CA GLY A 85 66.01 89.08 -32.36
C GLY A 85 65.45 89.40 -30.97
N LEU A 86 64.27 90.04 -30.87
CA LEU A 86 63.54 90.15 -29.61
C LEU A 86 62.79 88.84 -29.33
N THR A 87 62.83 88.39 -28.08
CA THR A 87 62.10 87.21 -27.59
C THR A 87 60.73 87.62 -27.05
N ALA A 88 59.85 86.66 -26.75
CA ALA A 88 58.59 86.96 -26.06
C ALA A 88 58.80 87.75 -24.75
N GLY A 89 58.02 88.81 -24.55
CA GLY A 89 58.13 89.69 -23.39
C GLY A 89 57.66 91.12 -23.62
N GLU A 90 57.68 91.92 -22.56
CA GLU A 90 57.38 93.35 -22.62
C GLU A 90 58.67 94.17 -22.73
N TYR A 91 58.71 95.07 -23.70
CA TYR A 91 59.83 95.94 -23.99
C TYR A 91 59.39 97.39 -23.88
N GLN A 92 60.04 98.14 -22.99
CA GLN A 92 59.74 99.56 -22.79
C GLN A 92 60.84 100.42 -23.42
N GLY A 93 60.41 101.39 -24.22
CA GLY A 93 61.26 102.32 -24.94
C GLY A 93 60.67 103.73 -24.88
N GLN A 94 61.50 104.73 -25.14
CA GLN A 94 61.09 106.13 -25.13
C GLN A 94 61.66 106.83 -26.36
N ILE A 95 60.81 107.59 -27.05
CA ILE A 95 61.25 108.55 -28.07
C ILE A 95 61.20 109.93 -27.46
N THR A 96 62.36 110.59 -27.43
CA THR A 96 62.50 111.96 -26.92
C THR A 96 62.52 112.93 -28.08
N PHE A 97 61.53 113.81 -28.12
CA PHE A 97 61.45 114.94 -29.05
C PHE A 97 62.04 116.18 -28.38
N SER A 98 62.97 116.83 -29.09
CA SER A 98 63.70 117.97 -28.59
C SER A 98 63.81 119.09 -29.61
N ASP A 99 63.66 120.32 -29.14
CA ASP A 99 64.06 121.54 -29.82
C ASP A 99 64.63 122.46 -28.73
N LEU A 100 65.89 122.86 -28.86
CA LEU A 100 66.58 123.67 -27.85
C LEU A 100 65.91 125.03 -27.61
N GLN A 101 65.09 125.50 -28.55
CA GLN A 101 64.34 126.74 -28.43
C GLN A 101 62.92 126.54 -27.87
N ALA A 102 62.43 125.30 -27.77
CA ALA A 102 61.06 125.05 -27.30
C ALA A 102 60.95 125.12 -25.77
N ILE A 103 59.88 125.74 -25.29
CA ILE A 103 59.73 126.03 -23.85
C ILE A 103 59.54 124.77 -23.00
N ASN A 104 58.95 123.73 -23.59
CA ASN A 104 58.69 122.43 -22.96
C ASN A 104 59.68 121.35 -23.44
N ASN A 105 60.88 121.76 -23.83
CA ASN A 105 61.94 120.84 -24.27
C ASN A 105 62.60 120.09 -23.09
N PRO A 106 62.81 118.75 -23.17
CA PRO A 106 62.29 117.83 -24.18
C PRO A 106 60.90 117.25 -23.81
N GLN A 107 60.18 116.71 -24.80
CA GLN A 107 58.97 115.91 -24.60
C GLN A 107 59.23 114.44 -24.93
N VAL A 108 58.56 113.52 -24.23
CA VAL A 108 58.81 112.08 -24.35
C VAL A 108 57.51 111.35 -24.69
N VAL A 109 57.62 110.38 -25.60
CA VAL A 109 56.59 109.37 -25.87
C VAL A 109 57.08 108.05 -25.31
N ASP A 110 56.32 107.49 -24.36
CA ASP A 110 56.55 106.14 -23.83
C ASP A 110 55.98 105.10 -24.80
N VAL A 111 56.80 104.14 -25.21
CA VAL A 111 56.41 103.05 -26.12
C VAL A 111 56.55 101.72 -25.40
N ASN A 112 55.44 101.00 -25.27
CA ASN A 112 55.40 99.66 -24.72
C ASN A 112 55.16 98.66 -25.86
N LEU A 113 56.18 97.86 -26.18
CA LEU A 113 56.13 96.82 -27.19
C LEU A 113 55.95 95.45 -26.51
N ILE A 114 54.87 94.76 -26.83
CA ILE A 114 54.61 93.40 -26.34
C ILE A 114 54.92 92.43 -27.48
N ILE A 115 55.95 91.60 -27.28
CA ILE A 115 56.26 90.49 -28.17
C ILE A 115 55.53 89.24 -27.68
N ILE A 116 54.62 88.72 -28.49
CA ILE A 116 53.86 87.51 -28.20
C ILE A 116 54.67 86.29 -28.69
N GLY A 117 54.99 85.39 -27.76
CA GLY A 117 55.65 84.10 -28.03
C GLY A 117 54.68 82.99 -28.41
N PRO A 118 55.17 81.75 -28.57
CA PRO A 118 54.34 80.63 -29.01
C PRO A 118 53.38 80.19 -27.90
N SER A 119 52.24 79.63 -28.29
CA SER A 119 51.23 79.10 -27.39
C SER A 119 50.84 77.69 -27.83
N LEU A 120 50.94 76.74 -26.91
CA LEU A 120 50.70 75.32 -27.17
C LEU A 120 49.19 75.07 -27.33
N GLY A 121 48.78 74.58 -28.50
CA GLY A 121 47.44 74.04 -28.73
C GLY A 121 47.50 72.53 -28.94
N ILE A 122 46.59 71.82 -28.29
CA ILE A 122 46.34 70.39 -28.48
C ILE A 122 44.92 70.19 -29.01
N SER A 123 44.71 69.21 -29.89
CA SER A 123 43.39 68.94 -30.49
C SER A 123 42.35 68.47 -29.48
N GLN A 124 42.75 67.63 -28.52
CA GLN A 124 41.86 66.98 -27.55
C GLN A 124 42.62 66.72 -26.23
N THR A 125 41.87 66.65 -25.13
CA THR A 125 42.41 66.36 -23.79
C THR A 125 42.24 64.92 -23.36
N ASP A 126 41.37 64.15 -24.04
CA ASP A 126 41.00 62.79 -23.65
C ASP A 126 40.85 61.90 -24.88
N TYR A 127 41.52 60.75 -24.85
CA TYR A 127 41.46 59.71 -25.88
C TYR A 127 41.00 58.39 -25.24
N SER A 128 40.16 57.64 -25.96
CA SER A 128 39.66 56.35 -25.48
C SER A 128 39.92 55.27 -26.52
N PHE A 129 40.50 54.16 -26.07
CA PHE A 129 40.78 52.96 -26.86
C PHE A 129 40.09 51.76 -26.22
N THR A 130 39.65 50.82 -27.05
CA THR A 130 39.14 49.51 -26.60
C THR A 130 39.91 48.43 -27.33
N ALA A 131 40.39 47.44 -26.58
CA ALA A 131 41.33 46.44 -27.06
C ALA A 131 40.95 45.03 -26.55
N SER A 132 41.48 44.02 -27.22
CA SER A 132 41.48 42.62 -26.78
C SER A 132 42.89 42.22 -26.33
N LYS A 133 43.04 41.08 -25.65
CA LYS A 133 44.37 40.57 -25.28
C LYS A 133 45.01 39.73 -26.39
N GLN A 134 44.20 39.09 -27.25
CA GLN A 134 44.69 38.11 -28.22
C GLN A 134 44.67 38.56 -29.68
N THR A 135 43.93 39.63 -30.04
CA THR A 135 43.81 40.08 -31.44
C THR A 135 44.67 41.33 -31.73
N LEU A 136 44.44 41.99 -32.88
CA LEU A 136 45.24 43.13 -33.34
C LEU A 136 45.09 44.35 -32.42
N ASN A 137 46.15 45.16 -32.30
CA ASN A 137 46.11 46.45 -31.59
C ASN A 137 44.96 47.33 -32.10
N PRO A 138 44.36 48.17 -31.24
CA PRO A 138 43.34 49.11 -31.69
C PRO A 138 43.92 50.11 -32.70
N GLU A 139 43.07 50.62 -33.58
CA GLU A 139 43.48 51.59 -34.60
C GLU A 139 44.10 52.85 -33.95
N PRO A 140 45.27 53.31 -34.42
CA PRO A 140 45.94 54.48 -33.86
C PRO A 140 45.07 55.75 -33.97
N GLN A 141 45.14 56.61 -32.94
CA GLN A 141 44.46 57.91 -32.94
C GLN A 141 45.45 59.05 -33.11
N ILE A 142 44.98 60.21 -33.56
CA ILE A 142 45.83 61.36 -33.88
C ILE A 142 45.65 62.48 -32.85
N LEU A 143 46.78 62.93 -32.29
CA LEU A 143 46.91 64.14 -31.48
C LEU A 143 47.56 65.24 -32.32
N THR A 144 46.84 66.31 -32.61
CA THR A 144 47.38 67.45 -33.36
C THR A 144 47.95 68.49 -32.42
N ILE A 145 49.23 68.80 -32.58
CA ILE A 145 49.94 69.87 -31.88
C ILE A 145 49.98 71.12 -32.76
N SER A 146 49.55 72.27 -32.25
CA SER A 146 49.48 73.53 -33.00
C SER A 146 50.13 74.68 -32.23
N ASN A 147 50.66 75.66 -32.96
CA ASN A 147 51.10 76.93 -32.38
C ASN A 147 49.99 77.98 -32.54
N LEU A 148 49.22 78.23 -31.48
CA LEU A 148 47.99 79.03 -31.53
C LEU A 148 48.22 80.53 -31.78
N THR A 149 49.37 81.07 -31.37
CA THR A 149 49.69 82.49 -31.50
C THR A 149 50.61 82.78 -32.69
N GLU A 150 51.20 81.75 -33.29
CA GLU A 150 52.13 81.86 -34.42
C GLU A 150 53.38 82.75 -34.19
N GLY A 151 53.60 83.19 -32.95
CA GLY A 151 54.80 83.90 -32.52
C GLY A 151 55.90 82.91 -32.19
N GLY A 152 57.05 83.01 -32.86
CA GLY A 152 58.17 82.10 -32.67
C GLY A 152 57.91 80.65 -33.12
N THR A 153 58.90 79.78 -32.89
CA THR A 153 58.78 78.34 -33.17
C THR A 153 58.41 77.59 -31.88
N LEU A 154 57.28 76.91 -31.85
CA LEU A 154 56.89 76.05 -30.74
C LEU A 154 57.74 74.77 -30.76
N LEU A 155 58.65 74.62 -29.79
CA LEU A 155 59.44 73.40 -29.61
C LEU A 155 58.79 72.55 -28.53
N TRP A 156 58.32 71.37 -28.90
CA TRP A 156 57.52 70.53 -28.02
C TRP A 156 58.07 69.11 -27.89
N SER A 157 57.76 68.49 -26.75
CA SER A 157 58.05 67.09 -26.43
C SER A 157 56.87 66.48 -25.67
N ILE A 158 56.55 65.22 -25.95
CA ILE A 158 55.50 64.46 -25.27
C ILE A 158 56.18 63.36 -24.45
N THR A 159 55.73 63.18 -23.22
CA THR A 159 56.23 62.11 -22.33
C THR A 159 55.04 61.40 -21.69
N PRO A 160 54.83 60.09 -21.97
CA PRO A 160 53.84 59.27 -21.28
C PRO A 160 54.34 58.85 -19.89
N ASP A 161 53.42 58.64 -18.95
CA ASP A 161 53.70 57.98 -17.66
C ASP A 161 53.45 56.45 -17.68
N CYS A 162 53.01 55.93 -18.82
CA CYS A 162 52.80 54.51 -19.09
C CYS A 162 53.81 53.98 -20.13
N ASN A 163 53.86 52.64 -20.26
CA ASN A 163 54.73 51.93 -21.20
C ASN A 163 53.99 51.21 -22.34
N TRP A 164 52.66 51.28 -22.36
CA TRP A 164 51.81 50.61 -23.36
C TRP A 164 51.38 51.51 -24.52
N ILE A 165 51.91 52.73 -24.61
CA ILE A 165 51.63 53.65 -25.72
C ILE A 165 52.91 54.04 -26.44
N ASN A 166 52.91 53.90 -27.75
CA ASN A 166 53.93 54.40 -28.65
C ASN A 166 53.47 55.76 -29.22
N ILE A 167 54.38 56.74 -29.24
CA ILE A 167 54.09 58.12 -29.65
C ILE A 167 55.05 58.52 -30.75
N GLU A 168 54.53 58.72 -31.97
CA GLU A 168 55.35 59.05 -33.14
C GLU A 168 54.81 60.27 -33.92
N PRO A 169 55.57 61.37 -34.03
CA PRO A 169 56.84 61.66 -33.34
C PRO A 169 56.62 62.14 -31.89
N ALA A 170 57.49 61.73 -30.95
CA ALA A 170 57.43 62.18 -29.54
C ALA A 170 57.96 63.61 -29.31
N THR A 171 58.65 64.20 -30.29
CA THR A 171 59.14 65.59 -30.24
C THR A 171 59.00 66.26 -31.59
N GLY A 172 58.80 67.57 -31.62
CA GLY A 172 58.69 68.31 -32.87
C GLY A 172 58.82 69.82 -32.72
N ALA A 173 58.71 70.49 -33.87
CA ALA A 173 58.79 71.95 -33.97
C ALA A 173 57.68 72.46 -34.90
N VAL A 174 56.88 73.43 -34.43
CA VAL A 174 55.79 74.04 -35.20
C VAL A 174 55.97 75.55 -35.21
N MET A 175 56.32 76.11 -36.38
CA MET A 175 56.41 77.56 -36.57
C MET A 175 55.07 78.16 -37.02
N THR A 176 54.43 77.56 -38.03
CA THR A 176 53.08 77.92 -38.54
C THR A 176 52.23 76.66 -38.67
N GLY A 177 50.94 76.75 -38.33
CA GLY A 177 50.00 75.63 -38.48
C GLY A 177 50.10 74.58 -37.38
N SER A 178 50.08 73.31 -37.76
CA SER A 178 50.04 72.18 -36.83
C SER A 178 50.86 70.98 -37.31
N MET A 179 51.10 70.03 -36.41
CA MET A 179 51.73 68.74 -36.67
C MET A 179 50.90 67.64 -36.00
N ASP A 180 50.69 66.56 -36.73
CA ASP A 180 49.97 65.38 -36.22
C ASP A 180 50.94 64.42 -35.54
N VAL A 181 50.52 63.89 -34.40
CA VAL A 181 51.21 62.90 -33.59
C VAL A 181 50.34 61.65 -33.53
N MET A 182 50.89 60.52 -33.90
CA MET A 182 50.22 59.23 -33.82
C MET A 182 50.33 58.67 -32.40
N LEU A 183 49.19 58.32 -31.83
CA LEU A 183 49.04 57.59 -30.58
C LEU A 183 48.70 56.15 -30.92
N ASP A 184 49.68 55.27 -30.80
CA ASP A 184 49.57 53.85 -31.13
C ASP A 184 49.68 53.02 -29.85
N ILE A 185 48.78 52.05 -29.66
CA ILE A 185 48.71 51.25 -28.43
C ILE A 185 49.51 49.96 -28.64
N ASP A 186 50.43 49.69 -27.72
CA ASP A 186 51.11 48.40 -27.59
C ASP A 186 50.42 47.60 -26.48
N GLN A 187 49.52 46.70 -26.86
CA GLN A 187 48.69 45.94 -25.93
C GLN A 187 49.36 44.67 -25.37
N ASP A 188 50.59 44.38 -25.78
CA ASP A 188 51.30 43.17 -25.38
C ASP A 188 51.46 43.12 -23.84
N ASN A 189 50.89 42.07 -23.23
CA ASN A 189 50.92 41.80 -21.79
C ASN A 189 50.16 42.80 -20.89
N ILE A 190 49.14 43.48 -21.42
CA ILE A 190 48.20 44.24 -20.60
C ILE A 190 47.11 43.30 -20.07
N GLU A 191 46.80 43.38 -18.77
CA GLU A 191 45.71 42.61 -18.16
C GLU A 191 44.34 43.22 -18.48
N TYR A 192 43.28 42.42 -18.42
CA TYR A 192 41.91 42.91 -18.63
C TYR A 192 41.55 44.03 -17.65
N GLY A 193 40.74 44.98 -18.11
CA GLY A 193 40.25 46.12 -17.35
C GLY A 193 40.72 47.46 -17.91
N ASN A 194 40.44 48.51 -17.14
CA ASN A 194 40.69 49.89 -17.53
C ASN A 194 42.10 50.35 -17.11
N HIS A 195 42.86 50.86 -18.08
CA HIS A 195 44.18 51.43 -17.91
C HIS A 195 44.15 52.90 -18.32
N SER A 196 44.74 53.78 -17.50
CA SER A 196 44.81 55.22 -17.78
C SER A 196 46.26 55.67 -17.84
N CYS A 197 46.58 56.52 -18.82
CA CYS A 197 47.91 57.08 -19.05
C CYS A 197 47.80 58.60 -19.25
N GLN A 198 48.69 59.34 -18.60
CA GLN A 198 48.80 60.78 -18.74
C GLN A 198 49.98 61.13 -19.66
N LEU A 199 49.68 61.75 -20.78
CA LEU A 199 50.68 62.32 -21.69
C LEU A 199 50.96 63.76 -21.27
N THR A 200 52.19 64.03 -20.87
CA THR A 200 52.65 65.40 -20.58
C THR A 200 53.23 66.02 -21.85
N VAL A 201 52.52 66.99 -22.42
CA VAL A 201 52.96 67.78 -23.58
C VAL A 201 53.65 69.04 -23.08
N LYS A 202 54.97 69.09 -23.24
CA LYS A 202 55.81 70.19 -22.77
C LYS A 202 56.38 70.98 -23.94
N ALA A 203 56.15 72.28 -23.92
CA ALA A 203 56.84 73.26 -24.75
C ALA A 203 57.46 74.34 -23.85
N ALA A 204 58.80 74.35 -23.72
CA ALA A 204 59.47 75.19 -22.73
C ALA A 204 59.33 76.69 -22.99
N ASN A 205 59.10 77.08 -24.25
CA ASN A 205 58.94 78.46 -24.68
C ASN A 205 57.48 78.91 -24.82
N ALA A 206 56.51 78.06 -24.47
CA ALA A 206 55.09 78.42 -24.47
C ALA A 206 54.60 78.76 -23.05
N ALA A 207 53.86 79.84 -22.89
CA ALA A 207 53.39 80.31 -21.58
C ALA A 207 52.34 79.39 -20.93
N ASN A 208 51.60 78.62 -21.74
CA ASN A 208 50.51 77.74 -21.33
C ASN A 208 50.93 76.25 -21.29
N SER A 209 52.21 75.99 -20.99
CA SER A 209 52.83 74.66 -20.95
C SER A 209 53.36 74.35 -19.54
N PRO A 210 53.33 73.07 -19.10
CA PRO A 210 52.88 71.89 -19.84
C PRO A 210 51.35 71.75 -19.89
N GLN A 211 50.86 71.01 -20.89
CA GLN A 211 49.48 70.53 -20.96
C GLN A 211 49.44 69.01 -20.80
N THR A 212 48.31 68.49 -20.31
CA THR A 212 48.11 67.07 -20.05
C THR A 212 47.01 66.53 -20.95
N VAL A 213 47.23 65.34 -21.50
CA VAL A 213 46.23 64.57 -22.26
C VAL A 213 46.07 63.22 -21.57
N THR A 214 44.83 62.84 -21.25
CA THR A 214 44.52 61.53 -20.68
C THR A 214 44.23 60.55 -21.82
N VAL A 215 44.84 59.36 -21.77
CA VAL A 215 44.52 58.23 -22.64
C VAL A 215 43.96 57.12 -21.78
N ASN A 216 42.74 56.68 -22.07
CA ASN A 216 42.11 55.54 -21.41
C ASN A 216 42.05 54.36 -22.37
N LEU A 217 42.49 53.20 -21.91
CA LEU A 217 42.47 51.93 -22.63
C LEU A 217 41.61 50.95 -21.85
N ASP A 218 40.54 50.44 -22.46
CA ASP A 218 39.72 49.37 -21.87
C ASP A 218 40.02 48.05 -22.57
N VAL A 219 40.63 47.10 -21.85
CA VAL A 219 40.95 45.77 -22.36
C VAL A 219 39.85 44.82 -21.92
N LEU A 220 39.00 44.39 -22.85
CA LEU A 220 37.78 43.64 -22.56
C LEU A 220 37.93 42.15 -22.89
N PRO A 221 37.39 41.24 -22.05
CA PRO A 221 37.42 39.80 -22.30
C PRO A 221 36.46 39.36 -23.41
N SER A 222 36.50 38.07 -23.76
CA SER A 222 35.46 37.41 -24.56
C SER A 222 34.18 37.16 -23.73
N GLU A 223 33.06 36.89 -24.39
CA GLU A 223 31.79 36.57 -23.73
C GLU A 223 30.96 35.59 -24.57
N PHE A 224 30.46 34.53 -23.95
CA PHE A 224 29.59 33.54 -24.59
C PHE A 224 28.19 34.12 -24.83
N GLY A 225 27.71 34.04 -26.07
CA GLY A 225 26.29 34.08 -26.40
C GLY A 225 25.86 32.74 -26.98
N LEU A 226 24.96 32.02 -26.30
CA LEU A 226 24.44 30.74 -26.78
C LEU A 226 23.05 30.94 -27.40
N SER A 227 22.77 30.30 -28.54
CA SER A 227 21.45 30.36 -29.15
C SER A 227 20.36 29.76 -28.26
N GLN A 228 20.70 28.70 -27.52
CA GLN A 228 19.81 27.95 -26.62
C GLN A 228 20.64 27.27 -25.51
N THR A 229 20.01 27.01 -24.37
CA THR A 229 20.62 26.28 -23.24
C THR A 229 20.03 24.88 -23.01
N SER A 230 19.02 24.49 -23.78
CA SER A 230 18.40 23.16 -23.69
C SER A 230 17.99 22.65 -25.08
N PHE A 231 18.31 21.38 -25.37
CA PHE A 231 17.92 20.68 -26.60
C PHE A 231 17.17 19.41 -26.25
N SER A 232 16.04 19.15 -26.90
CA SER A 232 15.24 17.95 -26.67
C SER A 232 15.05 17.16 -27.96
N PHE A 233 15.37 15.88 -27.91
CA PHE A 233 15.18 14.91 -28.98
C PHE A 233 14.12 13.89 -28.56
N THR A 234 13.29 13.47 -29.50
CA THR A 234 12.34 12.37 -29.30
C THR A 234 12.52 11.37 -30.44
N SER A 235 12.63 10.09 -30.10
CA SER A 235 12.73 9.01 -31.07
C SER A 235 11.59 8.03 -30.86
N GLU A 236 10.83 7.78 -31.93
CA GLU A 236 9.70 6.84 -31.94
C GLU A 236 10.14 5.37 -32.07
N SER A 237 11.42 5.10 -32.33
CA SER A 237 11.96 3.73 -32.38
C SER A 237 13.47 3.74 -32.19
N MET A 238 14.03 2.67 -31.62
CA MET A 238 15.49 2.58 -31.47
C MET A 238 16.23 2.62 -32.81
N SER A 239 15.59 2.21 -33.91
CA SER A 239 16.24 2.09 -35.22
C SER A 239 16.33 3.39 -36.03
N ASN A 240 15.66 4.47 -35.62
CA ASN A 240 15.55 5.70 -36.40
C ASN A 240 15.96 6.94 -35.57
N PRO A 241 17.23 7.39 -35.65
CA PRO A 241 17.68 8.57 -34.94
C PRO A 241 16.97 9.84 -35.45
N PRO A 242 16.55 10.75 -34.55
CA PRO A 242 15.98 12.04 -34.93
C PRO A 242 17.02 12.95 -35.60
N ALA A 243 16.54 13.96 -36.31
CA ALA A 243 17.41 14.92 -37.00
C ALA A 243 18.29 15.71 -36.01
N SER A 244 19.56 15.92 -36.39
CA SER A 244 20.52 16.69 -35.59
C SER A 244 20.04 18.13 -35.35
N GLN A 245 20.36 18.64 -34.15
CA GLN A 245 20.10 20.04 -33.79
C GLN A 245 21.41 20.82 -33.72
N VAL A 246 21.34 22.15 -33.79
CA VAL A 246 22.52 23.03 -33.89
C VAL A 246 22.49 24.06 -32.77
N LEU A 247 23.57 24.12 -32.01
CA LEU A 247 23.90 25.19 -31.08
C LEU A 247 24.79 26.21 -31.79
N ALA A 248 24.36 27.46 -31.89
CA ALA A 248 25.22 28.54 -32.35
C ALA A 248 25.93 29.15 -31.14
N ILE A 249 27.25 29.03 -31.10
CA ILE A 249 28.12 29.67 -30.12
C ILE A 249 28.59 30.99 -30.71
N SER A 250 28.02 32.10 -30.23
CA SER A 250 28.40 33.46 -30.60
C SER A 250 29.33 34.08 -29.57
N ASN A 251 30.21 34.97 -30.04
CA ASN A 251 31.07 35.76 -29.17
C ASN A 251 30.53 37.20 -29.12
N THR A 252 29.92 37.58 -28.00
CA THR A 252 29.39 38.94 -27.77
C THR A 252 30.43 39.86 -27.12
N GLY A 253 31.55 39.31 -26.68
CA GLY A 253 32.68 40.05 -26.12
C GLY A 253 33.64 40.55 -27.20
N TYR A 254 34.78 41.08 -26.76
CA TYR A 254 35.76 41.75 -27.61
C TYR A 254 36.99 40.89 -27.94
N ASP A 255 37.40 40.01 -27.02
CA ASP A 255 38.50 39.08 -27.25
C ASP A 255 38.04 37.84 -28.02
N MET A 256 38.97 37.10 -28.63
CA MET A 256 38.64 35.84 -29.31
C MET A 256 38.12 34.80 -28.31
N LEU A 257 37.05 34.11 -28.67
CA LEU A 257 36.47 33.05 -27.85
C LEU A 257 37.09 31.71 -28.27
N ASP A 258 37.95 31.12 -27.44
CA ASP A 258 38.63 29.84 -27.63
C ASP A 258 37.98 28.78 -26.73
N TRP A 259 36.87 28.23 -27.22
CA TRP A 259 35.94 27.45 -26.42
C TRP A 259 36.16 25.95 -26.57
N THR A 260 35.83 25.22 -25.50
CA THR A 260 35.85 23.75 -25.43
C THR A 260 34.56 23.25 -24.78
N ILE A 261 34.03 22.14 -25.29
CA ILE A 261 32.83 21.45 -24.78
C ILE A 261 33.28 20.16 -24.13
N THR A 262 32.86 19.96 -22.89
CA THR A 262 33.18 18.76 -22.09
C THR A 262 31.90 18.16 -21.51
N GLY A 263 31.95 16.88 -21.14
CA GLY A 263 30.80 16.13 -20.61
C GLY A 263 30.15 15.15 -21.60
N ALA A 264 30.36 15.33 -22.91
CA ALA A 264 29.81 14.43 -23.93
C ALA A 264 30.28 12.97 -23.77
N ASP A 265 31.53 12.75 -23.35
CA ASP A 265 32.08 11.41 -23.08
C ASP A 265 31.32 10.61 -22.00
N SER A 266 30.56 11.29 -21.13
CA SER A 266 29.71 10.64 -20.13
C SER A 266 28.36 10.17 -20.69
N CYS A 267 28.09 10.47 -21.96
CA CYS A 267 26.84 10.24 -22.66
C CYS A 267 27.13 9.59 -24.03
N ASP A 268 27.35 8.29 -24.04
CA ASP A 268 27.69 7.49 -25.24
C ASP A 268 26.65 7.57 -26.38
N TRP A 269 25.40 7.93 -26.06
CA TRP A 269 24.33 8.16 -27.01
C TRP A 269 24.35 9.55 -27.66
N LEU A 270 25.18 10.49 -27.20
CA LEU A 270 25.25 11.86 -27.70
C LEU A 270 26.59 12.12 -28.41
N ALA A 271 26.52 12.58 -29.65
CA ALA A 271 27.69 13.04 -30.41
C ALA A 271 27.63 14.55 -30.64
N VAL A 272 28.73 15.23 -30.29
CA VAL A 272 28.91 16.68 -30.40
C VAL A 272 30.03 16.98 -31.38
N VAL A 273 29.76 17.78 -32.42
CA VAL A 273 30.78 18.12 -33.43
C VAL A 273 30.69 19.59 -33.87
N PRO A 274 31.77 20.39 -33.79
CA PRO A 274 33.04 20.09 -33.12
C PRO A 274 32.99 20.29 -31.59
N GLU A 275 33.87 19.62 -30.84
CA GLU A 275 33.98 19.74 -29.37
C GLU A 275 34.85 20.93 -28.91
N SER A 276 35.54 21.58 -29.84
CA SER A 276 36.33 22.78 -29.56
C SER A 276 36.38 23.66 -30.80
N GLY A 277 36.53 24.97 -30.61
CA GLY A 277 36.64 25.90 -31.73
C GLY A 277 36.98 27.31 -31.29
N GLN A 278 37.18 28.17 -32.28
CA GLN A 278 37.46 29.58 -32.09
C GLN A 278 36.36 30.41 -32.76
N THR A 279 35.90 31.46 -32.07
CA THR A 279 34.87 32.37 -32.58
C THR A 279 35.33 33.82 -32.40
N ASP A 280 35.50 34.53 -33.52
CA ASP A 280 35.87 35.94 -33.54
C ASP A 280 34.77 36.81 -32.93
N SER A 281 35.16 37.95 -32.34
CA SER A 281 34.23 38.95 -31.79
C SER A 281 33.12 39.33 -32.80
N GLY A 282 31.86 39.24 -32.37
CA GLY A 282 30.69 39.57 -33.19
C GLY A 282 30.30 38.50 -34.21
N THR A 283 30.94 37.34 -34.21
CA THR A 283 30.63 36.20 -35.08
C THR A 283 30.05 35.01 -34.30
N SER A 284 29.63 33.97 -35.02
CA SER A 284 29.11 32.74 -34.43
C SER A 284 29.64 31.49 -35.15
N THR A 285 29.87 30.43 -34.38
CA THR A 285 30.24 29.10 -34.86
C THR A 285 29.16 28.10 -34.50
N ASP A 286 28.77 27.25 -35.46
CA ASP A 286 27.74 26.23 -35.27
C ASP A 286 28.34 24.92 -34.75
N VAL A 287 27.73 24.36 -33.71
CA VAL A 287 28.02 23.04 -33.14
C VAL A 287 26.80 22.16 -33.34
N SER A 288 27.00 20.99 -33.94
CA SER A 288 25.92 20.03 -34.18
C SER A 288 25.84 18.99 -33.06
N PHE A 289 24.61 18.77 -32.57
CA PHE A 289 24.26 17.69 -31.67
C PHE A 289 23.48 16.61 -32.43
N SER A 290 23.95 15.37 -32.33
CA SER A 290 23.28 14.19 -32.89
C SER A 290 23.18 13.11 -31.84
N VAL A 291 22.10 12.34 -31.87
CA VAL A 291 21.78 11.37 -30.83
C VAL A 291 21.57 9.97 -31.43
N ASN A 292 21.93 8.93 -30.68
CA ASN A 292 21.80 7.55 -31.09
C ASN A 292 20.86 6.78 -30.14
N PRO A 293 19.57 6.60 -30.51
CA PRO A 293 18.60 5.93 -29.66
C PRO A 293 18.86 4.42 -29.46
N VAL A 294 19.66 3.77 -30.34
CA VAL A 294 20.08 2.37 -30.15
C VAL A 294 21.00 2.23 -28.94
N ILE A 295 21.94 3.17 -28.78
CA ILE A 295 22.92 3.15 -27.68
C ILE A 295 22.23 3.56 -26.37
N ALA A 296 21.36 4.57 -26.42
CA ALA A 296 20.63 5.06 -25.26
C ALA A 296 19.69 3.99 -24.66
N GLY A 297 18.98 3.25 -25.52
CA GLY A 297 17.87 2.39 -25.11
C GLY A 297 16.62 3.20 -24.72
N TYR A 298 15.52 2.50 -24.42
CA TYR A 298 14.24 3.12 -24.12
C TYR A 298 14.25 4.03 -22.88
N GLY A 299 13.49 5.13 -22.94
CA GLY A 299 13.28 6.07 -21.85
C GLY A 299 13.95 7.42 -22.02
N LEU A 300 13.86 8.21 -20.95
CA LEU A 300 14.36 9.57 -20.91
C LEU A 300 15.81 9.60 -20.44
N HIS A 301 16.67 10.07 -21.32
CA HIS A 301 18.10 10.28 -21.09
C HIS A 301 18.39 11.78 -21.05
N SER A 302 19.30 12.18 -20.17
CA SER A 302 19.72 13.58 -20.03
C SER A 302 21.23 13.64 -19.93
N CYS A 303 21.83 14.57 -20.68
CA CYS A 303 23.24 14.85 -20.68
C CYS A 303 23.48 16.33 -20.42
N GLU A 304 24.41 16.65 -19.52
CA GLU A 304 24.84 18.01 -19.24
C GLU A 304 26.20 18.27 -19.88
N LEU A 305 26.28 19.25 -20.76
CA LEU A 305 27.50 19.68 -21.43
C LEU A 305 27.98 21.00 -20.82
N THR A 306 29.27 21.05 -20.49
CA THR A 306 29.92 22.27 -20.00
C THR A 306 30.76 22.87 -21.12
N ILE A 307 30.46 24.12 -21.47
CA ILE A 307 31.16 24.92 -22.47
C ILE A 307 32.05 25.91 -21.72
N SER A 308 33.35 25.88 -21.98
CA SER A 308 34.32 26.68 -21.25
C SER A 308 35.35 27.34 -22.15
N ASP A 309 35.68 28.57 -21.81
CA ASP A 309 36.84 29.33 -22.28
C ASP A 309 37.49 29.96 -21.04
N LEU A 310 38.82 29.95 -20.96
CA LEU A 310 39.57 30.50 -19.84
C LEU A 310 39.41 32.02 -19.70
N ASN A 311 39.24 32.73 -20.81
CA ASN A 311 39.24 34.20 -20.86
C ASN A 311 37.84 34.80 -20.97
N ALA A 312 36.80 33.98 -21.13
CA ALA A 312 35.44 34.47 -21.23
C ALA A 312 34.88 34.87 -19.86
N SER A 313 34.33 36.08 -19.78
CA SER A 313 33.83 36.69 -18.54
C SER A 313 32.66 35.94 -17.89
N ASN A 314 31.88 35.21 -18.69
CA ASN A 314 30.73 34.42 -18.28
C ASN A 314 30.98 32.90 -18.42
N SER A 315 32.23 32.46 -18.37
CA SER A 315 32.61 31.04 -18.41
C SER A 315 32.62 30.39 -17.02
N PRO A 316 32.24 29.10 -16.87
CA PRO A 316 31.68 28.23 -17.89
C PRO A 316 30.16 28.42 -18.10
N GLN A 317 29.67 28.01 -19.26
CA GLN A 317 28.23 27.90 -19.57
C GLN A 317 27.81 26.43 -19.62
N VAL A 318 26.53 26.17 -19.36
CA VAL A 318 25.98 24.81 -19.31
C VAL A 318 24.83 24.66 -20.30
N VAL A 319 24.82 23.55 -21.04
CA VAL A 319 23.76 23.17 -21.98
C VAL A 319 23.27 21.76 -21.64
N THR A 320 21.96 21.59 -21.52
CA THR A 320 21.36 20.27 -21.29
C THR A 320 20.80 19.71 -22.59
N VAL A 321 21.12 18.46 -22.89
CA VAL A 321 20.54 17.71 -24.01
C VAL A 321 19.73 16.54 -23.47
N THR A 322 18.47 16.44 -23.86
CA THR A 322 17.60 15.31 -23.50
C THR A 322 17.23 14.49 -24.73
N LEU A 323 17.16 13.18 -24.55
CA LEU A 323 16.66 12.22 -25.54
C LEU A 323 15.59 11.37 -24.88
N ASP A 324 14.37 11.44 -25.40
CA ASP A 324 13.28 10.54 -25.02
C ASP A 324 13.08 9.48 -26.10
N VAL A 325 13.43 8.23 -25.79
CA VAL A 325 13.20 7.08 -26.68
C VAL A 325 11.91 6.40 -26.26
N LEU A 326 10.86 6.61 -27.06
CA LEU A 326 9.51 6.11 -26.80
C LEU A 326 9.48 4.59 -26.94
N ARG A 327 8.64 3.93 -26.15
CA ARG A 327 8.59 2.47 -26.00
C ARG A 327 7.18 1.91 -26.25
N PRO A 328 7.03 0.60 -26.50
CA PRO A 328 5.70 -0.01 -26.67
C PRO A 328 4.88 0.03 -25.38
N GLU A 329 3.57 -0.16 -25.51
CA GLU A 329 2.63 -0.24 -24.39
C GLU A 329 1.60 -1.33 -24.68
N ILE A 330 1.43 -2.27 -23.75
CA ILE A 330 0.56 -3.42 -23.86
C ILE A 330 -0.89 -2.97 -23.61
N GLY A 331 -1.72 -3.01 -24.65
CA GLY A 331 -3.17 -2.86 -24.55
C GLY A 331 -3.87 -4.21 -24.68
N VAL A 332 -4.80 -4.51 -23.79
CA VAL A 332 -5.60 -5.75 -23.80
C VAL A 332 -7.09 -5.44 -23.91
N LEU A 333 -7.83 -6.23 -24.68
CA LEU A 333 -9.29 -6.11 -24.77
C LEU A 333 -9.94 -7.48 -25.01
N PRO A 334 -10.91 -7.90 -24.18
CA PRO A 334 -11.39 -7.23 -22.96
C PRO A 334 -10.36 -7.24 -21.81
N GLU A 335 -10.56 -6.39 -20.79
CA GLU A 335 -9.68 -6.30 -19.61
C GLU A 335 -9.89 -7.45 -18.60
N SER A 336 -11.00 -8.20 -18.73
CA SER A 336 -11.28 -9.43 -17.98
C SER A 336 -12.14 -10.36 -18.83
N ILE A 337 -12.01 -11.67 -18.64
CA ILE A 337 -12.80 -12.68 -19.36
C ILE A 337 -13.52 -13.56 -18.35
N SER A 338 -14.79 -13.87 -18.61
CA SER A 338 -15.62 -14.71 -17.75
C SER A 338 -16.33 -15.78 -18.58
N PHE A 339 -16.16 -17.03 -18.19
CA PHE A 339 -16.84 -18.19 -18.76
C PHE A 339 -17.90 -18.72 -17.79
N GLU A 340 -19.00 -19.20 -18.35
CA GLU A 340 -20.06 -19.91 -17.63
C GLU A 340 -20.27 -21.25 -18.32
N TRP A 341 -20.24 -22.35 -17.57
CA TRP A 341 -20.43 -23.70 -18.09
C TRP A 341 -21.48 -24.45 -17.29
N ASP A 342 -22.54 -24.87 -17.98
CA ASP A 342 -23.45 -25.89 -17.48
C ASP A 342 -22.87 -27.28 -17.79
N VAL A 343 -22.65 -28.09 -16.76
CA VAL A 343 -22.08 -29.45 -16.88
C VAL A 343 -22.91 -30.38 -17.78
N ASP A 344 -24.20 -30.07 -18.01
CA ASP A 344 -25.08 -30.85 -18.86
C ASP A 344 -25.06 -30.39 -20.34
N GLU A 345 -24.38 -29.29 -20.66
CA GLU A 345 -24.23 -28.76 -22.03
C GLU A 345 -22.89 -29.15 -22.69
N PRO A 346 -22.80 -29.19 -24.04
CA PRO A 346 -21.58 -29.58 -24.75
C PRO A 346 -20.36 -28.71 -24.42
N ASN A 347 -19.24 -29.37 -24.15
CA ASN A 347 -17.97 -28.81 -23.68
C ASN A 347 -17.12 -28.14 -24.78
N VAL A 348 -17.51 -26.96 -25.27
CA VAL A 348 -16.61 -26.11 -26.08
C VAL A 348 -16.81 -24.64 -25.72
N LEU A 349 -16.02 -24.15 -24.76
CA LEU A 349 -16.00 -22.75 -24.36
C LEU A 349 -14.73 -22.09 -24.88
N THR A 350 -14.89 -21.10 -25.75
CA THR A 350 -13.79 -20.33 -26.31
C THR A 350 -14.13 -18.86 -26.34
N ASP A 351 -13.15 -18.01 -26.02
CA ASP A 351 -13.25 -16.56 -26.20
C ASP A 351 -11.94 -16.01 -26.80
N VAL A 352 -11.94 -14.75 -27.21
CA VAL A 352 -10.82 -14.10 -27.87
C VAL A 352 -10.34 -12.89 -27.06
N LEU A 353 -9.08 -12.92 -26.66
CA LEU A 353 -8.36 -11.77 -26.12
C LEU A 353 -7.60 -11.06 -27.25
N SER A 354 -7.77 -9.76 -27.36
CA SER A 354 -7.04 -8.94 -28.32
C SER A 354 -5.90 -8.20 -27.62
N ILE A 355 -4.67 -8.41 -28.09
CA ILE A 355 -3.45 -7.75 -27.62
C ILE A 355 -3.04 -6.72 -28.66
N SER A 356 -2.87 -5.48 -28.25
CA SER A 356 -2.53 -4.35 -29.13
C SER A 356 -1.35 -3.57 -28.56
N ASN A 357 -0.57 -2.95 -29.44
CA ASN A 357 0.44 -1.97 -29.01
C ASN A 357 -0.18 -0.57 -29.12
N SER A 358 -0.46 0.09 -27.99
CA SER A 358 -0.89 1.49 -27.96
C SER A 358 0.27 2.49 -27.93
N GLY A 359 1.49 1.97 -27.73
CA GLY A 359 2.72 2.74 -27.66
C GLY A 359 3.43 2.85 -29.01
N TYR A 360 4.76 2.87 -28.94
CA TYR A 360 5.64 3.05 -30.10
C TYR A 360 6.51 1.81 -30.34
N ASP A 361 7.23 1.80 -31.46
CA ASP A 361 8.10 0.69 -31.87
C ASP A 361 7.36 -0.67 -31.98
N VAL A 362 8.10 -1.74 -32.16
CA VAL A 362 7.59 -3.11 -32.17
C VAL A 362 7.39 -3.62 -30.73
N MET A 363 6.21 -4.18 -30.44
CA MET A 363 5.96 -4.99 -29.25
C MET A 363 6.08 -6.49 -29.59
N ASN A 364 6.95 -7.22 -28.88
CA ASN A 364 7.15 -8.67 -28.91
C ASN A 364 6.61 -9.28 -27.61
N TRP A 365 5.29 -9.45 -27.55
CA TRP A 365 4.62 -9.91 -26.35
C TRP A 365 4.71 -11.44 -26.18
N GLN A 366 4.68 -11.88 -24.93
CA GLN A 366 4.61 -13.26 -24.47
C GLN A 366 3.49 -13.39 -23.44
N VAL A 367 2.83 -14.54 -23.39
CA VAL A 367 1.79 -14.84 -22.42
C VAL A 367 2.15 -16.08 -21.64
N SER A 368 1.85 -16.04 -20.35
CA SER A 368 1.91 -17.18 -19.44
C SER A 368 0.66 -17.23 -18.57
N GLU A 369 0.15 -18.44 -18.39
CA GLU A 369 -0.95 -18.82 -17.51
C GLU A 369 -0.48 -19.85 -16.46
N ASP A 370 -1.14 -19.88 -15.31
CA ASP A 370 -0.83 -20.78 -14.19
C ASP A 370 -1.93 -21.80 -13.86
N CYS A 371 -2.92 -21.94 -14.75
CA CYS A 371 -4.10 -22.77 -14.54
C CYS A 371 -4.19 -23.95 -15.51
N GLU A 372 -4.56 -25.13 -14.98
CA GLU A 372 -4.64 -26.38 -15.77
C GLU A 372 -5.88 -26.47 -16.66
N TRP A 373 -6.93 -25.69 -16.36
CA TRP A 373 -8.22 -25.71 -17.05
C TRP A 373 -8.31 -24.74 -18.23
N LEU A 374 -7.29 -23.91 -18.47
CA LEU A 374 -7.28 -22.92 -19.54
C LEU A 374 -6.10 -23.19 -20.48
N SER A 375 -6.38 -23.19 -21.79
CA SER A 375 -5.36 -23.24 -22.83
C SER A 375 -5.41 -21.96 -23.65
N VAL A 376 -4.24 -21.39 -23.93
CA VAL A 376 -4.13 -20.13 -24.66
C VAL A 376 -3.28 -20.29 -25.92
N GLU A 377 -3.80 -19.91 -27.09
CA GLU A 377 -3.02 -19.91 -28.34
C GLU A 377 -3.27 -18.66 -29.20
N PRO A 378 -2.20 -18.01 -29.74
CA PRO A 378 -0.78 -18.31 -29.54
C PRO A 378 -0.19 -17.70 -28.25
N LEU A 379 0.83 -18.33 -27.64
CA LEU A 379 1.52 -17.84 -26.41
C LEU A 379 2.51 -16.67 -26.64
N SER A 380 2.74 -16.29 -27.89
CA SER A 380 3.60 -15.15 -28.21
C SER A 380 3.23 -14.55 -29.56
N GLY A 381 3.60 -13.30 -29.77
CA GLY A 381 3.37 -12.62 -31.04
C GLY A 381 4.13 -11.31 -31.13
N GLN A 382 3.88 -10.61 -32.23
CA GLN A 382 4.52 -9.33 -32.53
C GLN A 382 3.47 -8.40 -33.14
N CYS A 383 3.34 -7.20 -32.60
CA CYS A 383 2.44 -6.18 -33.14
C CYS A 383 3.08 -4.79 -33.10
N THR A 384 2.76 -3.99 -34.13
CA THR A 384 3.20 -2.59 -34.21
C THR A 384 2.04 -1.62 -34.02
N THR A 385 0.95 -1.80 -34.76
CA THR A 385 -0.27 -0.98 -34.64
C THR A 385 -1.55 -1.82 -34.74
N GLU A 386 -1.45 -2.98 -35.37
CA GLU A 386 -2.50 -3.97 -35.56
C GLU A 386 -2.65 -4.87 -34.32
N PRO A 387 -3.88 -5.08 -33.82
CA PRO A 387 -4.09 -6.02 -32.73
C PRO A 387 -3.80 -7.46 -33.17
N ASN A 388 -3.22 -8.25 -32.28
CA ASN A 388 -3.12 -9.70 -32.36
C ASN A 388 -4.29 -10.30 -31.57
N ASN A 389 -4.94 -11.30 -32.14
CA ASN A 389 -6.01 -12.01 -31.45
C ASN A 389 -5.49 -13.36 -30.95
N MET A 390 -5.83 -13.67 -29.72
CA MET A 390 -5.47 -14.88 -28.99
C MET A 390 -6.77 -15.59 -28.63
N THR A 391 -6.80 -16.90 -28.84
CA THR A 391 -7.96 -17.73 -28.48
C THR A 391 -7.71 -18.37 -27.13
N LEU A 392 -8.64 -18.17 -26.20
CA LEU A 392 -8.70 -18.85 -24.93
C LEU A 392 -9.66 -20.02 -25.08
N SER A 393 -9.25 -21.22 -24.68
CA SER A 393 -10.07 -22.42 -24.70
C SER A 393 -10.10 -23.04 -23.32
N VAL A 394 -11.29 -23.25 -22.78
CA VAL A 394 -11.46 -23.91 -21.47
C VAL A 394 -11.50 -25.42 -21.68
N ASN A 395 -10.69 -26.15 -20.91
CA ASN A 395 -10.80 -27.58 -20.74
C ASN A 395 -11.61 -27.88 -19.47
N THR A 396 -12.84 -28.36 -19.64
CA THR A 396 -13.70 -28.68 -18.50
C THR A 396 -13.57 -30.13 -17.99
N GLU A 397 -12.68 -30.94 -18.57
CA GLU A 397 -12.48 -32.32 -18.13
C GLU A 397 -11.97 -32.38 -16.68
N GLY A 398 -12.71 -33.07 -15.82
CA GLY A 398 -12.35 -33.24 -14.41
C GLY A 398 -12.66 -32.05 -13.51
N LEU A 399 -13.29 -30.99 -14.01
CA LEU A 399 -13.72 -29.88 -13.17
C LEU A 399 -14.99 -30.22 -12.38
N GLU A 400 -14.99 -29.86 -11.11
CA GLU A 400 -16.14 -29.94 -10.22
C GLU A 400 -16.97 -28.65 -10.30
N ILE A 401 -18.17 -28.65 -9.73
CA ILE A 401 -19.03 -27.46 -9.68
C ILE A 401 -18.42 -26.43 -8.73
N GLY A 402 -18.27 -25.20 -9.19
CA GLY A 402 -17.68 -24.11 -8.42
C GLY A 402 -17.12 -22.97 -9.26
N PHE A 403 -16.39 -22.08 -8.59
CA PHE A 403 -15.72 -20.93 -9.21
C PHE A 403 -14.22 -21.17 -9.34
N TYR A 404 -13.72 -21.03 -10.55
CA TYR A 404 -12.30 -21.12 -10.89
C TYR A 404 -11.81 -19.74 -11.34
N THR A 405 -10.63 -19.35 -10.86
CA THR A 405 -9.97 -18.10 -11.25
C THR A 405 -8.57 -18.40 -11.77
N CYS A 406 -8.15 -17.65 -12.78
CA CYS A 406 -6.81 -17.72 -13.36
C CYS A 406 -6.35 -16.31 -13.74
N GLU A 407 -5.05 -16.05 -13.67
CA GLU A 407 -4.47 -14.78 -14.10
C GLU A 407 -3.59 -14.99 -15.33
N LEU A 408 -3.99 -14.41 -16.47
CA LEU A 408 -3.14 -14.37 -17.65
C LEU A 408 -2.14 -13.23 -17.52
N THR A 409 -0.85 -13.55 -17.56
CA THR A 409 0.23 -12.56 -17.51
C THR A 409 0.79 -12.32 -18.90
N ILE A 410 0.63 -11.10 -19.42
CA ILE A 410 1.18 -10.65 -20.69
C ILE A 410 2.44 -9.81 -20.42
N MET A 411 3.54 -10.19 -21.05
CA MET A 411 4.85 -9.57 -20.86
C MET A 411 5.46 -9.11 -22.18
N ASP A 412 6.15 -7.99 -22.13
CA ASP A 412 7.12 -7.55 -23.13
C ASP A 412 8.26 -6.83 -22.39
N ASP A 413 9.52 -7.21 -22.62
CA ASP A 413 10.68 -6.65 -21.90
C ASP A 413 10.87 -5.14 -22.12
N ASN A 414 10.33 -4.60 -23.22
CA ASN A 414 10.48 -3.21 -23.63
C ASN A 414 9.24 -2.38 -23.35
N ALA A 415 8.08 -2.98 -23.11
CA ALA A 415 6.85 -2.24 -22.90
C ALA A 415 6.83 -1.48 -21.57
N SER A 416 6.25 -0.28 -21.57
CA SER A 416 6.20 0.63 -20.41
C SER A 416 5.39 0.09 -19.23
N ASN A 417 4.38 -0.72 -19.50
CA ASN A 417 3.40 -1.22 -18.54
C ASN A 417 3.48 -2.74 -18.36
N SER A 418 4.59 -3.37 -18.74
CA SER A 418 4.83 -4.80 -18.57
C SER A 418 5.24 -5.14 -17.12
N PRO A 419 4.73 -6.23 -16.51
CA PRO A 419 3.68 -7.13 -17.02
C PRO A 419 2.26 -6.55 -16.89
N VAL A 420 1.35 -6.95 -17.79
CA VAL A 420 -0.10 -6.69 -17.69
C VAL A 420 -0.82 -8.00 -17.35
N THR A 421 -1.67 -7.98 -16.33
CA THR A 421 -2.47 -9.13 -15.91
C THR A 421 -3.93 -9.02 -16.36
N VAL A 422 -4.48 -10.09 -16.93
CA VAL A 422 -5.89 -10.19 -17.31
C VAL A 422 -6.55 -11.30 -16.48
N PRO A 423 -7.48 -10.99 -15.57
CA PRO A 423 -8.19 -12.00 -14.80
C PRO A 423 -9.17 -12.76 -15.70
N VAL A 424 -9.14 -14.09 -15.57
CA VAL A 424 -10.05 -15.03 -16.23
C VAL A 424 -10.80 -15.81 -15.17
N SER A 425 -12.12 -15.81 -15.21
CA SER A 425 -12.95 -16.61 -14.31
C SER A 425 -13.79 -17.63 -15.08
N LEU A 426 -14.03 -18.78 -14.47
CA LEU A 426 -14.94 -19.81 -14.95
C LEU A 426 -15.90 -20.19 -13.84
N HIS A 427 -17.19 -20.10 -14.08
CA HIS A 427 -18.24 -20.66 -13.21
C HIS A 427 -18.73 -21.96 -13.82
N VAL A 428 -18.42 -23.08 -13.15
CA VAL A 428 -18.94 -24.40 -13.48
C VAL A 428 -20.16 -24.63 -12.60
N TYR A 429 -21.32 -24.87 -13.21
CA TYR A 429 -22.58 -25.08 -12.51
C TYR A 429 -23.40 -26.19 -13.17
N ARG A 430 -24.45 -26.64 -12.49
CA ARG A 430 -25.52 -27.43 -13.09
C ARG A 430 -26.81 -26.67 -12.94
N ASP A 431 -27.57 -26.48 -14.01
CA ASP A 431 -28.88 -25.85 -13.87
C ASP A 431 -29.79 -26.69 -12.95
N GLY A 432 -30.53 -26.00 -12.08
CA GLY A 432 -31.33 -26.63 -11.03
C GLY A 432 -30.57 -27.14 -9.78
N GLU A 433 -29.24 -27.01 -9.69
CA GLU A 433 -28.47 -27.29 -8.46
C GLU A 433 -27.91 -26.00 -7.85
N ARG A 434 -27.90 -25.90 -6.52
CA ARG A 434 -27.34 -24.77 -5.76
C ARG A 434 -26.45 -25.31 -4.65
N HIS A 435 -25.14 -25.12 -4.75
CA HIS A 435 -24.19 -25.71 -3.82
C HIS A 435 -23.77 -24.78 -2.67
N VAL A 436 -23.73 -25.32 -1.45
CA VAL A 436 -23.34 -24.61 -0.22
C VAL A 436 -22.13 -25.32 0.40
N PRO A 437 -20.98 -24.65 0.64
CA PRO A 437 -20.77 -23.20 0.52
C PRO A 437 -20.20 -22.74 -0.83
N THR A 438 -19.92 -23.64 -1.78
CA THR A 438 -19.12 -23.36 -2.98
C THR A 438 -19.71 -22.29 -3.89
N GLU A 439 -21.04 -22.23 -4.03
CA GLU A 439 -21.71 -21.19 -4.80
C GLU A 439 -22.38 -20.14 -3.91
N TYR A 440 -22.95 -20.58 -2.78
CA TYR A 440 -23.63 -19.72 -1.81
C TYR A 440 -23.06 -19.96 -0.41
N PRO A 441 -22.66 -18.92 0.33
CA PRO A 441 -22.02 -19.12 1.63
C PRO A 441 -22.99 -19.56 2.73
N THR A 442 -24.31 -19.49 2.53
CA THR A 442 -25.32 -19.94 3.50
C THR A 442 -26.47 -20.70 2.85
N ILE A 443 -27.11 -21.59 3.62
CA ILE A 443 -28.23 -22.41 3.15
C ILE A 443 -29.43 -21.54 2.74
N GLN A 444 -29.75 -20.52 3.53
CA GLN A 444 -30.85 -19.62 3.20
C GLN A 444 -30.62 -18.84 1.90
N GLN A 445 -29.38 -18.41 1.60
CA GLN A 445 -29.09 -17.72 0.34
C GLN A 445 -29.25 -18.63 -0.89
N ALA A 446 -28.83 -19.90 -0.78
CA ALA A 446 -29.07 -20.88 -1.84
C ALA A 446 -30.58 -21.10 -2.06
N ILE A 447 -31.35 -21.21 -0.97
CA ILE A 447 -32.81 -21.30 -1.03
C ILE A 447 -33.43 -20.04 -1.63
N ASP A 448 -32.96 -18.85 -1.27
CA ASP A 448 -33.47 -17.58 -1.78
C ASP A 448 -33.32 -17.50 -3.31
N ALA A 449 -32.18 -17.98 -3.83
CA ALA A 449 -31.87 -18.06 -5.26
C ALA A 449 -32.58 -19.22 -6.00
N ALA A 450 -32.95 -20.29 -5.29
CA ALA A 450 -33.61 -21.45 -5.87
C ALA A 450 -35.01 -21.15 -6.43
N VAL A 451 -35.45 -21.92 -7.42
CA VAL A 451 -36.82 -21.97 -7.93
C VAL A 451 -37.43 -23.36 -7.73
N ASP A 452 -38.73 -23.51 -7.93
CA ASP A 452 -39.42 -24.81 -7.78
C ASP A 452 -38.76 -25.88 -8.66
N GLY A 453 -38.44 -27.04 -8.06
CA GLY A 453 -37.73 -28.16 -8.69
C GLY A 453 -36.22 -28.19 -8.44
N ASP A 454 -35.63 -27.11 -7.92
CA ASP A 454 -34.19 -27.03 -7.64
C ASP A 454 -33.78 -27.92 -6.45
N HIS A 455 -32.50 -28.32 -6.46
CA HIS A 455 -31.82 -29.00 -5.37
C HIS A 455 -30.81 -28.07 -4.71
N VAL A 456 -30.98 -27.82 -3.41
CA VAL A 456 -29.97 -27.15 -2.59
C VAL A 456 -29.08 -28.24 -2.00
N ILE A 457 -27.83 -28.29 -2.47
CA ILE A 457 -26.86 -29.34 -2.14
C ILE A 457 -25.88 -28.78 -1.11
N ILE A 458 -25.88 -29.39 0.07
CA ILE A 458 -25.04 -29.00 1.20
C ILE A 458 -23.85 -29.96 1.28
N HIS A 459 -22.64 -29.44 1.12
CA HIS A 459 -21.42 -30.22 1.26
C HIS A 459 -21.18 -30.65 2.72
N PRO A 460 -20.32 -31.65 3.00
CA PRO A 460 -19.90 -31.97 4.36
C PRO A 460 -19.27 -30.76 5.05
N GLY A 461 -19.68 -30.48 6.29
CA GLY A 461 -19.26 -29.31 7.04
C GLY A 461 -20.24 -28.94 8.15
N ARG A 462 -19.81 -28.07 9.07
CA ARG A 462 -20.65 -27.56 10.16
C ARG A 462 -21.20 -26.18 9.81
N TYR A 463 -22.50 -26.09 9.58
CA TYR A 463 -23.21 -24.87 9.20
C TYR A 463 -23.87 -24.26 10.44
N THR A 464 -23.40 -23.08 10.83
CA THR A 464 -23.89 -22.31 11.99
C THR A 464 -24.06 -20.84 11.63
N GLY A 465 -24.66 -20.07 12.52
CA GLY A 465 -24.81 -18.61 12.37
C GLY A 465 -26.00 -18.20 11.50
N VAL A 466 -26.06 -16.89 11.20
CA VAL A 466 -27.17 -16.29 10.45
C VAL A 466 -27.23 -16.86 9.03
N GLY A 467 -28.41 -17.31 8.60
CA GLY A 467 -28.64 -17.94 7.29
C GLY A 467 -28.45 -19.46 7.27
N ASN A 468 -28.00 -20.06 8.38
CA ASN A 468 -27.88 -21.51 8.58
C ASN A 468 -28.73 -22.03 9.76
N GLY A 469 -29.64 -21.20 10.27
CA GLY A 469 -30.67 -21.52 11.27
C GLY A 469 -31.93 -20.72 10.99
N ASP A 470 -33.07 -21.15 11.53
CA ASP A 470 -34.42 -20.70 11.14
C ASP A 470 -34.64 -20.77 9.62
N ILE A 471 -34.13 -21.83 9.00
CA ILE A 471 -34.16 -22.01 7.55
C ILE A 471 -35.60 -22.20 7.10
N SER A 472 -36.05 -21.33 6.20
CA SER A 472 -37.37 -21.38 5.59
C SER A 472 -37.25 -21.67 4.11
N LEU A 473 -38.03 -22.64 3.63
CA LEU A 473 -38.07 -22.99 2.20
C LEU A 473 -38.94 -22.03 1.38
N LEU A 474 -39.52 -20.99 2.00
CA LEU A 474 -40.27 -19.90 1.34
C LEU A 474 -41.46 -20.38 0.49
N GLY A 475 -42.06 -21.50 0.84
CA GLY A 475 -43.12 -22.17 0.05
C GLY A 475 -42.68 -22.79 -1.27
N LYS A 476 -41.37 -22.94 -1.51
CA LYS A 476 -40.83 -23.50 -2.76
C LYS A 476 -40.85 -25.03 -2.75
N GLU A 477 -41.11 -25.64 -3.91
CA GLU A 477 -41.05 -27.09 -4.11
C GLU A 477 -39.61 -27.54 -4.39
N ILE A 478 -38.73 -27.41 -3.40
CA ILE A 478 -37.28 -27.69 -3.52
C ILE A 478 -36.84 -28.86 -2.64
N THR A 479 -35.72 -29.47 -3.00
CA THR A 479 -35.05 -30.49 -2.18
C THR A 479 -33.80 -29.92 -1.54
N VAL A 480 -33.74 -29.90 -0.20
CA VAL A 480 -32.53 -29.55 0.55
C VAL A 480 -31.87 -30.84 1.02
N ARG A 481 -30.66 -31.11 0.53
CA ARG A 481 -29.99 -32.40 0.77
C ARG A 481 -28.49 -32.28 0.98
N SER A 482 -27.89 -33.28 1.61
CA SER A 482 -26.43 -33.43 1.57
C SER A 482 -25.95 -33.87 0.19
N LEU A 483 -24.63 -33.81 -0.03
CA LEU A 483 -23.98 -34.22 -1.29
C LEU A 483 -24.41 -35.63 -1.73
N ASP A 484 -24.47 -36.58 -0.79
CA ASP A 484 -25.05 -37.91 -0.95
C ASP A 484 -25.88 -38.27 0.28
N PRO A 485 -27.22 -38.18 0.21
CA PRO A 485 -28.09 -38.44 1.34
C PRO A 485 -28.18 -39.91 1.75
N THR A 486 -27.59 -40.82 0.96
CA THR A 486 -27.59 -42.26 1.24
C THR A 486 -26.30 -42.75 1.88
N ASN A 487 -25.24 -41.92 1.87
CA ASN A 487 -23.96 -42.24 2.51
C ASN A 487 -23.95 -41.71 3.96
N PRO A 488 -23.92 -42.60 4.99
CA PRO A 488 -23.95 -42.18 6.39
C PRO A 488 -22.79 -41.27 6.81
N GLU A 489 -21.61 -41.40 6.22
CA GLU A 489 -20.45 -40.55 6.54
C GLU A 489 -20.67 -39.11 6.08
N ILE A 490 -21.22 -38.95 4.86
CA ILE A 490 -21.57 -37.63 4.32
C ILE A 490 -22.70 -37.02 5.14
N VAL A 491 -23.75 -37.78 5.45
CA VAL A 491 -24.85 -37.32 6.31
C VAL A 491 -24.34 -36.89 7.68
N ALA A 492 -23.47 -37.68 8.33
CA ALA A 492 -22.89 -37.38 9.63
C ALA A 492 -21.98 -36.14 9.62
N GLY A 493 -21.25 -35.93 8.51
CA GLY A 493 -20.38 -34.78 8.27
C GLY A 493 -21.12 -33.49 7.88
N THR A 494 -22.32 -33.58 7.29
CA THR A 494 -23.17 -32.41 6.96
C THR A 494 -24.03 -32.02 8.16
N ILE A 495 -23.44 -31.21 9.06
CA ILE A 495 -24.04 -30.82 10.34
C ILE A 495 -24.64 -29.42 10.23
N ILE A 496 -25.94 -29.30 10.47
CA ILE A 496 -26.67 -28.03 10.56
C ILE A 496 -27.03 -27.78 12.02
N SER A 497 -26.57 -26.64 12.54
CA SER A 497 -26.74 -26.27 13.93
C SER A 497 -27.20 -24.82 14.04
N SER A 498 -28.30 -24.59 14.75
CA SER A 498 -28.87 -23.26 14.93
C SER A 498 -28.20 -22.52 16.11
N LEU A 499 -28.36 -21.19 16.11
CA LEU A 499 -28.03 -20.37 17.27
C LEU A 499 -28.93 -20.74 18.47
N PRO A 500 -28.51 -20.47 19.72
CA PRO A 500 -29.34 -20.71 20.90
C PRO A 500 -30.72 -20.02 20.77
N ASN A 501 -31.79 -20.75 21.07
CA ASN A 501 -33.20 -20.31 20.89
C ASN A 501 -33.66 -20.08 19.43
N TYR A 502 -33.06 -20.75 18.46
CA TYR A 502 -33.54 -20.77 17.07
C TYR A 502 -33.80 -22.21 16.64
N SER A 503 -34.77 -22.43 15.76
CA SER A 503 -34.97 -23.74 15.14
C SER A 503 -33.94 -23.94 14.02
N VAL A 504 -33.77 -25.17 13.53
CA VAL A 504 -32.95 -25.37 12.32
C VAL A 504 -33.80 -25.15 11.07
N PHE A 505 -34.92 -25.85 10.93
CA PHE A 505 -35.91 -25.61 9.88
C PHE A 505 -37.23 -25.08 10.43
N VAL A 506 -37.78 -24.04 9.81
CA VAL A 506 -39.07 -23.42 10.18
C VAL A 506 -40.03 -23.39 9.00
N PHE A 507 -41.20 -23.99 9.19
CA PHE A 507 -42.28 -24.02 8.20
C PHE A 507 -43.49 -23.22 8.72
N SER A 508 -43.55 -21.93 8.41
CA SER A 508 -44.61 -21.02 8.89
C SER A 508 -45.56 -20.50 7.82
N ASP A 509 -45.06 -20.25 6.60
CA ASP A 509 -45.67 -19.24 5.72
C ASP A 509 -46.36 -19.75 4.44
N ALA A 510 -46.36 -21.06 4.17
CA ALA A 510 -46.86 -21.65 2.92
C ALA A 510 -47.37 -23.09 3.09
N ASP A 511 -47.72 -23.75 1.97
CA ASP A 511 -48.00 -25.19 1.85
C ASP A 511 -46.75 -25.88 1.26
N TYR A 512 -46.14 -26.79 2.03
CA TYR A 512 -44.88 -27.46 1.70
C TYR A 512 -45.05 -28.91 1.20
N GLN A 513 -46.17 -29.27 0.56
CA GLN A 513 -46.49 -30.65 0.16
C GLN A 513 -45.42 -31.40 -0.65
N ASN A 514 -44.55 -30.70 -1.38
CA ASN A 514 -43.51 -31.31 -2.22
C ASN A 514 -42.08 -30.95 -1.79
N ALA A 515 -41.90 -30.30 -0.65
CA ALA A 515 -40.58 -29.98 -0.13
C ALA A 515 -39.92 -31.20 0.51
N VAL A 516 -38.63 -31.40 0.24
CA VAL A 516 -37.88 -32.56 0.74
C VAL A 516 -36.65 -32.08 1.52
N ILE A 517 -36.44 -32.65 2.71
CA ILE A 517 -35.18 -32.55 3.46
C ILE A 517 -34.57 -33.95 3.50
N ASP A 518 -33.36 -34.11 2.98
CA ASP A 518 -32.76 -35.43 2.74
C ASP A 518 -31.30 -35.53 3.20
N GLY A 519 -31.01 -36.44 4.13
CA GLY A 519 -29.63 -36.81 4.45
C GLY A 519 -28.84 -35.74 5.21
N LEU A 520 -29.45 -35.05 6.18
CA LEU A 520 -28.78 -34.00 6.95
C LEU A 520 -28.65 -34.39 8.43
N THR A 521 -27.56 -33.98 9.08
CA THR A 521 -27.43 -34.06 10.55
C THR A 521 -27.85 -32.74 11.18
N ILE A 522 -28.92 -32.77 11.96
CA ILE A 522 -29.43 -31.64 12.75
C ILE A 522 -28.94 -31.83 14.19
N ALA A 523 -28.04 -30.96 14.65
CA ALA A 523 -27.36 -31.17 15.92
C ALA A 523 -27.03 -29.89 16.71
N ASP A 524 -26.66 -30.10 17.97
CA ASP A 524 -26.08 -29.10 18.89
C ASP A 524 -26.97 -27.87 19.14
N ILE A 525 -28.29 -28.04 19.12
CA ILE A 525 -29.23 -26.96 19.43
C ILE A 525 -29.24 -26.74 20.96
N SER A 526 -28.77 -25.57 21.40
CA SER A 526 -28.71 -25.21 22.83
C SER A 526 -29.96 -24.45 23.28
N LEU A 527 -30.89 -25.18 23.93
CA LEU A 527 -32.02 -24.79 24.80
C LEU A 527 -32.97 -23.67 24.33
N SER A 528 -34.27 -23.97 24.34
CA SER A 528 -35.31 -23.04 24.83
C SER A 528 -36.36 -23.83 25.60
N PHE A 529 -36.63 -23.43 26.84
CA PHE A 529 -37.57 -24.04 27.79
C PHE A 529 -39.06 -23.92 27.38
N TYR A 530 -39.34 -23.70 26.10
CA TYR A 530 -40.69 -23.49 25.56
C TYR A 530 -40.85 -24.22 24.22
N GLU A 531 -42.04 -24.75 24.01
CA GLU A 531 -42.50 -25.61 22.90
C GLU A 531 -42.36 -25.04 21.47
N GLN A 532 -41.56 -23.99 21.25
CA GLN A 532 -41.59 -23.19 20.02
C GLN A 532 -40.38 -23.39 19.08
N HIS A 533 -39.25 -23.91 19.58
CA HIS A 533 -38.04 -24.12 18.77
C HIS A 533 -37.64 -25.59 18.71
N ALA A 534 -37.32 -26.08 17.51
CA ALA A 534 -37.02 -27.47 17.27
C ALA A 534 -35.96 -27.67 16.18
N GLY A 535 -35.46 -28.89 16.02
CA GLY A 535 -34.72 -29.26 14.82
C GLY A 535 -35.54 -28.98 13.56
N VAL A 536 -36.80 -29.43 13.56
CA VAL A 536 -37.81 -29.09 12.56
C VAL A 536 -39.06 -28.56 13.26
N ALA A 537 -39.43 -27.30 12.99
CA ALA A 537 -40.60 -26.63 13.55
C ALA A 537 -41.62 -26.31 12.44
N ILE A 538 -42.86 -26.82 12.55
CA ILE A 538 -44.00 -26.40 11.74
C ILE A 538 -44.90 -25.48 12.56
N ASN A 539 -44.91 -24.20 12.20
CA ASN A 539 -45.63 -23.12 12.86
C ASN A 539 -46.63 -22.47 11.88
N SER A 540 -47.48 -23.26 11.24
CA SER A 540 -48.38 -22.78 10.20
C SER A 540 -49.85 -23.12 10.47
N ASN A 541 -50.78 -22.37 9.87
CA ASN A 541 -52.20 -22.73 9.82
C ASN A 541 -52.59 -23.41 8.49
N TYR A 542 -51.63 -23.60 7.58
CA TYR A 542 -51.81 -24.27 6.30
C TYR A 542 -51.49 -25.76 6.42
N ALA A 543 -52.01 -26.56 5.48
CA ALA A 543 -51.64 -27.96 5.42
C ALA A 543 -50.20 -28.09 4.94
N ASN A 544 -49.33 -28.67 5.77
CA ASN A 544 -47.91 -28.84 5.46
C ASN A 544 -47.53 -30.30 5.52
N SER A 545 -46.86 -30.79 4.47
CA SER A 545 -46.43 -32.18 4.41
C SER A 545 -45.02 -32.35 3.84
N PRO A 546 -43.99 -31.71 4.44
CA PRO A 546 -42.62 -31.92 3.99
C PRO A 546 -42.21 -33.38 4.24
N LEU A 547 -41.44 -33.95 3.31
CA LEU A 547 -40.80 -35.24 3.49
C LEU A 547 -39.42 -35.03 4.10
N VAL A 548 -39.20 -35.58 5.30
CA VAL A 548 -37.88 -35.57 5.94
C VAL A 548 -37.35 -37.00 5.95
N ARG A 549 -36.22 -37.24 5.29
CA ARG A 549 -35.68 -38.60 5.21
C ARG A 549 -34.17 -38.67 5.33
N ASN A 550 -33.67 -39.84 5.74
CA ASN A 550 -32.25 -40.11 5.95
C ASN A 550 -31.55 -39.10 6.89
N CYS A 551 -32.30 -38.35 7.71
CA CYS A 551 -31.75 -37.32 8.58
C CYS A 551 -31.40 -37.86 9.96
N VAL A 552 -30.39 -37.27 10.59
CA VAL A 552 -29.94 -37.60 11.95
C VAL A 552 -30.16 -36.42 12.88
N PHE A 553 -30.95 -36.60 13.92
CA PHE A 553 -31.23 -35.63 14.98
C PHE A 553 -30.49 -36.08 16.25
N ARG A 554 -29.45 -35.35 16.63
CA ARG A 554 -28.60 -35.73 17.77
C ARG A 554 -28.14 -34.55 18.61
N ASN A 555 -27.81 -34.78 19.88
CA ASN A 555 -27.32 -33.77 20.81
C ASN A 555 -28.22 -32.52 20.91
N LEU A 556 -29.53 -32.70 20.76
CA LEU A 556 -30.49 -31.60 20.85
C LEU A 556 -30.89 -31.35 22.30
N ARG A 557 -30.98 -30.07 22.70
CA ARG A 557 -31.50 -29.66 24.02
C ARG A 557 -32.93 -29.07 23.98
N GLY A 558 -33.59 -29.18 22.84
CA GLY A 558 -34.99 -28.84 22.59
C GLY A 558 -35.60 -29.83 21.62
N PRO A 559 -36.94 -29.91 21.46
CA PRO A 559 -37.59 -30.95 20.66
C PRO A 559 -36.95 -31.17 19.29
N ALA A 560 -36.82 -32.42 18.84
CA ALA A 560 -36.32 -32.68 17.51
C ALA A 560 -37.35 -32.23 16.45
N VAL A 561 -38.64 -32.46 16.74
CA VAL A 561 -39.74 -32.10 15.87
C VAL A 561 -40.90 -31.51 16.67
N VAL A 562 -41.37 -30.34 16.23
CA VAL A 562 -42.63 -29.74 16.69
C VAL A 562 -43.48 -29.42 15.47
N TYR A 563 -44.76 -29.80 15.50
CA TYR A 563 -45.68 -29.41 14.43
C TYR A 563 -47.06 -29.01 14.94
N GLY A 564 -47.56 -27.85 14.51
CA GLY A 564 -48.88 -27.32 14.84
C GLY A 564 -49.79 -27.19 13.60
N TYR A 565 -51.06 -27.56 13.76
CA TYR A 565 -52.19 -27.46 12.81
C TYR A 565 -52.06 -28.20 11.46
N ALA A 566 -53.08 -29.02 11.14
CA ALA A 566 -53.42 -29.56 9.81
C ALA A 566 -52.28 -30.12 8.92
N SER A 567 -51.27 -30.78 9.49
CA SER A 567 -50.05 -31.18 8.75
C SER A 567 -49.84 -32.69 8.75
N THR A 568 -49.48 -33.28 7.60
CA THR A 568 -49.04 -34.69 7.52
C THR A 568 -47.52 -34.72 7.52
N MET A 569 -46.90 -35.09 8.63
CA MET A 569 -45.45 -35.17 8.70
C MET A 569 -44.98 -36.58 8.37
N VAL A 570 -44.05 -36.71 7.43
CA VAL A 570 -43.49 -38.00 7.02
C VAL A 570 -41.99 -38.03 7.31
N PHE A 571 -41.58 -38.95 8.18
CA PHE A 571 -40.18 -39.28 8.41
C PHE A 571 -39.86 -40.66 7.85
N GLU A 572 -38.81 -40.76 7.03
CA GLU A 572 -38.33 -42.03 6.48
C GLU A 572 -36.85 -42.22 6.77
N ASN A 573 -36.44 -43.36 7.30
CA ASN A 573 -35.01 -43.65 7.59
C ASN A 573 -34.33 -42.62 8.49
N CYS A 574 -35.08 -41.93 9.36
CA CYS A 574 -34.52 -40.90 10.23
C CYS A 574 -34.07 -41.47 11.58
N GLN A 575 -33.04 -40.87 12.17
CA GLN A 575 -32.51 -41.25 13.47
C GLN A 575 -32.67 -40.09 14.46
N PHE A 576 -33.23 -40.35 15.63
CA PHE A 576 -33.38 -39.40 16.73
C PHE A 576 -32.65 -39.98 17.94
N ILE A 577 -31.37 -39.65 18.09
CA ILE A 577 -30.47 -40.35 18.99
C ILE A 577 -29.74 -39.42 19.95
N ASN A 578 -29.55 -39.85 21.20
CA ASN A 578 -28.73 -39.17 22.19
C ASN A 578 -29.11 -37.68 22.39
N ASN A 579 -30.41 -37.39 22.45
CA ASN A 579 -30.91 -36.03 22.71
C ASN A 579 -31.25 -35.84 24.20
N GLU A 580 -31.00 -34.65 24.75
CA GLU A 580 -31.31 -34.28 26.14
C GLU A 580 -32.46 -33.25 26.14
N LEU A 581 -33.69 -33.73 26.12
CA LEU A 581 -34.85 -32.94 25.71
C LEU A 581 -35.71 -32.53 26.91
N GLY A 582 -36.10 -31.27 26.98
CA GLY A 582 -36.94 -30.78 28.08
C GLY A 582 -38.36 -31.35 28.14
N VAL A 583 -38.95 -31.74 26.98
CA VAL A 583 -40.37 -32.15 26.91
C VAL A 583 -40.56 -33.41 26.06
N SER A 584 -40.23 -33.37 24.76
CA SER A 584 -40.35 -34.54 23.88
C SER A 584 -39.46 -34.52 22.65
N THR A 585 -39.20 -35.70 22.08
CA THR A 585 -38.48 -35.85 20.80
C THR A 585 -39.36 -35.43 19.64
N VAL A 586 -40.59 -35.96 19.61
CA VAL A 586 -41.59 -35.61 18.60
C VAL A 586 -42.89 -35.17 19.28
N MET A 587 -43.36 -33.98 18.91
CA MET A 587 -44.53 -33.34 19.53
C MET A 587 -45.54 -32.81 18.51
N SER A 588 -46.81 -33.18 18.67
CA SER A 588 -47.92 -32.53 17.96
C SER A 588 -48.57 -31.41 18.78
N GLY A 589 -48.92 -30.28 18.15
CA GLY A 589 -49.65 -29.17 18.76
C GLY A 589 -51.14 -29.47 18.99
N SER A 590 -51.80 -28.71 19.89
CA SER A 590 -53.23 -28.85 20.13
C SER A 590 -54.03 -28.37 18.92
N HIS A 591 -55.07 -29.11 18.52
CA HIS A 591 -56.27 -28.72 17.74
C HIS A 591 -56.60 -29.61 16.51
N GLN A 592 -57.89 -29.61 16.17
CA GLN A 592 -58.68 -30.58 15.37
C GLN A 592 -58.18 -30.87 13.93
N SER A 593 -57.07 -31.58 13.77
CA SER A 593 -56.58 -32.07 12.47
C SER A 593 -56.92 -33.55 12.23
N LEU A 594 -57.13 -33.92 10.97
CA LEU A 594 -57.32 -35.30 10.49
C LEU A 594 -56.02 -35.90 9.89
N ASP A 595 -54.92 -35.16 9.91
CA ASP A 595 -53.64 -35.47 9.26
C ASP A 595 -52.63 -36.02 10.27
N GLY A 596 -51.85 -37.04 9.89
CA GLY A 596 -51.10 -37.89 10.82
C GLY A 596 -49.59 -37.70 10.82
N LEU A 597 -48.93 -38.28 11.83
CA LEU A 597 -47.48 -38.49 11.84
C LEU A 597 -47.17 -39.88 11.28
N TYR A 598 -46.33 -39.94 10.25
CA TYR A 598 -45.83 -41.18 9.66
C TYR A 598 -44.34 -41.31 9.97
N LEU A 599 -43.98 -42.38 10.67
CA LEU A 599 -42.60 -42.78 10.92
C LEU A 599 -42.38 -44.10 10.20
N ASN A 600 -41.50 -44.11 9.22
CA ASN A 600 -41.15 -45.31 8.45
C ASN A 600 -39.65 -45.58 8.61
N ASN A 601 -39.28 -46.77 9.06
CA ASN A 601 -37.88 -47.16 9.23
C ASN A 601 -37.05 -46.18 10.10
N CYS A 602 -37.66 -45.59 11.13
CA CYS A 602 -37.00 -44.61 11.99
C CYS A 602 -36.45 -45.24 13.27
N LEU A 603 -35.32 -44.72 13.75
CA LEU A 603 -34.73 -45.06 15.05
C LEU A 603 -34.90 -43.88 16.01
N ILE A 604 -35.50 -44.11 17.17
CA ILE A 604 -35.63 -43.13 18.24
C ILE A 604 -35.06 -43.75 19.51
N ALA A 605 -33.79 -43.45 19.83
CA ALA A 605 -33.10 -44.17 20.89
C ALA A 605 -32.14 -43.34 21.74
N GLY A 606 -31.97 -43.72 23.01
CA GLY A 606 -31.00 -43.06 23.91
C GLY A 606 -31.35 -41.61 24.24
N ASN A 607 -32.61 -41.18 24.06
CA ASN A 607 -33.02 -39.82 24.41
C ASN A 607 -33.34 -39.72 25.89
N VAL A 608 -32.91 -38.64 26.53
CA VAL A 608 -33.08 -38.37 27.96
C VAL A 608 -33.99 -37.16 28.15
N PHE A 609 -34.98 -37.29 29.04
CA PHE A 609 -35.95 -36.24 29.36
C PHE A 609 -35.85 -35.83 30.84
N PRO A 610 -34.97 -34.86 31.17
CA PRO A 610 -34.80 -34.38 32.54
C PRO A 610 -36.02 -33.62 33.07
N ALA A 611 -36.33 -33.80 34.37
CA ALA A 611 -37.49 -33.21 35.05
C ALA A 611 -37.29 -31.73 35.37
N TYR A 612 -37.49 -30.84 34.39
CA TYR A 612 -37.25 -29.41 34.55
C TYR A 612 -38.49 -28.58 34.95
N ASP A 613 -39.73 -29.04 34.69
CA ASP A 613 -40.96 -28.34 35.08
C ASP A 613 -42.04 -29.33 35.57
N GLN A 614 -42.66 -29.02 36.71
CA GLN A 614 -43.71 -29.81 37.36
C GLN A 614 -45.06 -29.78 36.63
N GLN A 615 -45.17 -29.11 35.48
CA GLN A 615 -46.44 -28.87 34.80
C GLN A 615 -46.72 -29.80 33.61
N TYR A 616 -45.69 -30.39 32.97
CA TYR A 616 -45.85 -31.24 31.79
C TYR A 616 -44.92 -32.47 31.87
N GLY A 617 -45.48 -33.69 31.92
CA GLY A 617 -44.69 -34.93 31.93
C GLY A 617 -43.82 -35.08 30.66
N ALA A 618 -42.61 -35.60 30.85
CA ALA A 618 -41.64 -35.87 29.77
C ALA A 618 -42.07 -37.06 28.89
N ARG A 619 -41.94 -36.97 27.56
CA ARG A 619 -42.47 -37.98 26.61
C ARG A 619 -41.56 -38.20 25.41
N CYS A 620 -41.36 -39.43 24.95
CA CYS A 620 -40.53 -39.63 23.75
C CYS A 620 -41.29 -39.25 22.47
N ILE A 621 -42.45 -39.86 22.25
CA ILE A 621 -43.39 -39.48 21.18
C ILE A 621 -44.69 -39.02 21.82
N TYR A 622 -45.08 -37.77 21.58
CA TYR A 622 -46.33 -37.20 22.09
C TYR A 622 -47.24 -36.74 20.96
N ILE A 623 -48.43 -37.34 20.92
CA ILE A 623 -49.43 -37.12 19.89
C ILE A 623 -50.77 -36.72 20.52
N TYR A 624 -51.43 -35.70 19.97
CA TYR A 624 -52.64 -35.10 20.51
C TYR A 624 -53.68 -34.87 19.40
N ASN A 625 -54.78 -35.62 19.43
CA ASN A 625 -55.89 -35.66 18.46
C ASN A 625 -55.54 -35.97 17.00
N VAL A 626 -54.35 -36.49 16.72
CA VAL A 626 -53.93 -36.87 15.37
C VAL A 626 -53.47 -38.34 15.32
N PRO A 627 -53.57 -39.02 14.18
CA PRO A 627 -53.13 -40.41 14.08
C PRO A 627 -51.59 -40.52 14.01
N LEU A 628 -51.04 -41.53 14.66
CA LEU A 628 -49.65 -41.96 14.55
C LEU A 628 -49.59 -43.27 13.76
N TYR A 629 -48.78 -43.29 12.70
CA TYR A 629 -48.45 -44.49 11.93
C TYR A 629 -46.95 -44.74 12.03
N MET A 630 -46.58 -45.90 12.56
CA MET A 630 -45.21 -46.37 12.67
C MET A 630 -45.08 -47.69 11.93
N ASP A 631 -44.18 -47.76 10.96
CA ASP A 631 -43.78 -49.00 10.29
C ASP A 631 -42.26 -49.18 10.33
N ASN A 632 -41.81 -50.38 10.66
CA ASN A 632 -40.38 -50.73 10.74
C ASN A 632 -39.51 -49.83 11.65
N CYS A 633 -40.10 -49.24 12.69
CA CYS A 633 -39.41 -48.29 13.56
C CYS A 633 -38.85 -48.95 14.84
N THR A 634 -37.85 -48.34 15.46
CA THR A 634 -37.36 -48.74 16.79
C THR A 634 -37.42 -47.55 17.75
N VAL A 635 -38.13 -47.70 18.87
CA VAL A 635 -38.18 -46.73 19.97
C VAL A 635 -37.60 -47.38 21.21
N ALA A 636 -36.33 -47.10 21.52
CA ALA A 636 -35.62 -47.86 22.54
C ALA A 636 -34.71 -47.06 23.47
N TYR A 637 -34.53 -47.55 24.70
CA TYR A 637 -33.59 -46.97 25.68
C TYR A 637 -33.78 -45.46 25.94
N ASN A 638 -35.00 -44.95 25.78
CA ASN A 638 -35.31 -43.57 26.12
C ASN A 638 -35.64 -43.46 27.62
N GLN A 639 -35.19 -42.40 28.27
CA GLN A 639 -35.27 -42.25 29.72
C GLN A 639 -35.96 -40.95 30.10
N SER A 640 -36.89 -40.99 31.05
CA SER A 640 -37.46 -39.76 31.62
C SER A 640 -37.34 -39.72 33.13
N TRP A 641 -37.21 -38.52 33.70
CA TRP A 641 -37.33 -38.31 35.15
C TRP A 641 -38.78 -37.92 35.50
N SER A 642 -39.32 -38.48 36.57
CA SER A 642 -40.64 -38.09 37.11
C SER A 642 -40.53 -37.66 38.56
N SER A 643 -41.05 -36.48 38.88
CA SER A 643 -41.25 -36.00 40.27
C SER A 643 -42.74 -35.89 40.65
N LEU A 644 -43.66 -36.40 39.82
CA LEU A 644 -45.11 -36.16 39.92
C LEU A 644 -45.90 -37.46 40.08
N GLU A 645 -46.84 -37.47 41.03
CA GLU A 645 -47.93 -38.45 41.13
C GLU A 645 -49.20 -37.88 40.46
N GLY A 646 -49.72 -38.48 39.38
CA GLY A 646 -50.99 -38.04 38.75
C GLY A 646 -51.22 -38.45 37.29
N TYR A 647 -52.32 -37.97 36.69
CA TYR A 647 -52.77 -38.29 35.30
C TYR A 647 -51.77 -37.95 34.17
N TRP A 648 -50.74 -37.14 34.46
CA TRP A 648 -49.77 -36.60 33.50
C TRP A 648 -48.31 -36.97 33.85
N THR A 649 -48.08 -38.19 34.35
CA THR A 649 -46.74 -38.72 34.66
C THR A 649 -45.82 -38.75 33.44
N SER A 650 -44.49 -38.70 33.66
CA SER A 650 -43.48 -38.83 32.59
C SER A 650 -43.45 -40.25 32.02
N PHE A 651 -43.44 -40.35 30.68
CA PHE A 651 -43.48 -41.60 29.92
C PHE A 651 -42.51 -41.53 28.71
N PRO A 652 -41.32 -42.13 28.76
CA PRO A 652 -40.33 -42.03 27.70
C PRO A 652 -40.62 -43.00 26.53
N GLY A 653 -41.84 -43.54 26.45
CA GLY A 653 -42.34 -44.32 25.32
C GLY A 653 -43.26 -43.50 24.41
N ILE A 654 -44.34 -44.13 23.94
CA ILE A 654 -45.33 -43.50 23.04
C ILE A 654 -46.54 -43.05 23.86
N MET A 655 -46.94 -41.79 23.76
CA MET A 655 -48.17 -41.26 24.36
C MET A 655 -49.08 -40.62 23.32
N SER A 656 -50.29 -41.16 23.16
CA SER A 656 -51.33 -40.58 22.29
C SER A 656 -52.55 -40.16 23.11
N VAL A 657 -53.04 -38.93 22.90
CA VAL A 657 -54.22 -38.36 23.56
C VAL A 657 -55.26 -38.02 22.49
N GLY A 658 -56.36 -38.76 22.39
CA GLY A 658 -57.43 -38.53 21.41
C GLY A 658 -57.09 -38.89 19.96
N GLY A 659 -55.87 -39.39 19.69
CA GLY A 659 -55.41 -39.87 18.40
C GLY A 659 -55.31 -41.39 18.31
N THR A 660 -55.36 -41.96 17.10
CA THR A 660 -55.15 -43.40 16.89
C THR A 660 -53.65 -43.72 16.76
N VAL A 661 -53.23 -44.90 17.19
CA VAL A 661 -51.83 -45.37 17.08
C VAL A 661 -51.77 -46.67 16.31
N SER A 662 -51.05 -46.70 15.20
CA SER A 662 -50.76 -47.90 14.43
C SER A 662 -49.26 -48.18 14.46
N VAL A 663 -48.87 -49.34 14.97
CA VAL A 663 -47.47 -49.78 15.07
C VAL A 663 -47.33 -51.12 14.36
N THR A 664 -46.52 -51.16 13.31
CA THR A 664 -46.28 -52.34 12.48
C THR A 664 -44.79 -52.61 12.33
N ASN A 665 -44.37 -53.88 12.36
CA ASN A 665 -42.97 -54.30 12.17
C ASN A 665 -41.95 -53.56 13.06
N SER A 666 -42.36 -53.04 14.21
CA SER A 666 -41.57 -52.09 14.99
C SER A 666 -41.16 -52.66 16.35
N ILE A 667 -40.15 -52.06 16.97
CA ILE A 667 -39.63 -52.42 18.29
C ILE A 667 -39.86 -51.26 19.26
N VAL A 668 -40.45 -51.54 20.43
CA VAL A 668 -40.55 -50.58 21.54
C VAL A 668 -40.01 -51.23 22.80
N TRP A 669 -38.78 -50.87 23.20
CA TRP A 669 -38.03 -51.63 24.20
C TRP A 669 -37.06 -50.81 25.05
N GLY A 670 -36.99 -51.08 26.35
CA GLY A 670 -35.97 -50.52 27.24
C GLY A 670 -36.22 -49.06 27.61
N ASN A 671 -37.40 -48.50 27.31
CA ASN A 671 -37.74 -47.13 27.70
C ASN A 671 -38.13 -47.09 29.18
N THR A 672 -37.50 -46.22 29.97
CA THR A 672 -37.60 -46.24 31.45
C THR A 672 -37.87 -44.88 32.07
N THR A 673 -38.90 -44.79 32.91
CA THR A 673 -39.10 -43.65 33.82
C THR A 673 -38.34 -43.90 35.12
N ILE A 674 -37.50 -42.95 35.54
CA ILE A 674 -36.81 -42.99 36.82
C ILE A 674 -37.72 -42.30 37.86
N SER A 675 -38.39 -43.09 38.72
CA SER A 675 -39.25 -42.61 39.82
C SER A 675 -39.31 -43.62 40.97
N GLU A 676 -39.71 -43.20 42.18
CA GLU A 676 -39.82 -44.09 43.36
C GLU A 676 -40.93 -45.16 43.26
N ASN A 677 -41.83 -45.06 42.27
CA ASN A 677 -42.91 -46.02 42.00
C ASN A 677 -42.79 -46.55 40.56
N ASP A 678 -42.04 -47.64 40.38
CA ASP A 678 -41.76 -48.30 39.09
C ASP A 678 -43.02 -48.82 38.34
N GLU A 679 -43.73 -47.96 37.61
CA GLU A 679 -44.68 -48.38 36.55
C GLU A 679 -44.09 -48.16 35.14
N TYR A 680 -43.54 -49.24 34.55
CA TYR A 680 -42.84 -49.20 33.25
C TYR A 680 -43.75 -49.22 32.01
N ARG A 681 -44.51 -48.16 31.71
CA ARG A 681 -45.39 -48.16 30.52
C ARG A 681 -44.62 -47.83 29.23
N GLN A 682 -44.77 -48.66 28.18
CA GLN A 682 -44.14 -48.45 26.87
C GLN A 682 -45.06 -47.67 25.89
N ILE A 683 -46.37 -47.88 25.96
CA ILE A 683 -47.37 -47.17 25.16
C ILE A 683 -48.54 -46.75 26.04
N VAL A 684 -48.94 -45.48 25.97
CA VAL A 684 -50.05 -44.90 26.73
C VAL A 684 -51.04 -44.25 25.78
N ILE A 685 -52.32 -44.60 25.91
CA ILE A 685 -53.39 -44.00 25.11
C ILE A 685 -54.47 -43.44 26.04
N ALA A 686 -54.78 -42.17 25.86
CA ALA A 686 -55.78 -41.44 26.64
C ALA A 686 -56.85 -40.81 25.74
N PRO A 687 -58.11 -40.69 26.19
CA PRO A 687 -59.11 -39.87 25.51
C PRO A 687 -58.83 -38.39 25.70
N ASN A 688 -59.20 -37.59 24.69
CA ASN A 688 -59.21 -36.15 24.85
C ASN A 688 -60.47 -35.73 25.65
N PRO A 689 -60.31 -35.12 26.85
CA PRO A 689 -61.45 -34.69 27.67
C PRO A 689 -62.28 -33.56 27.03
N GLU A 690 -61.77 -32.90 25.99
CA GLU A 690 -62.44 -31.80 25.29
C GLU A 690 -63.33 -32.25 24.11
N LEU A 691 -63.29 -33.54 23.71
CA LEU A 691 -64.08 -34.08 22.60
C LEU A 691 -65.30 -34.88 23.12
N PRO A 692 -66.55 -34.55 22.70
CA PRO A 692 -67.77 -35.05 23.36
C PRO A 692 -68.27 -36.45 22.94
N GLU A 693 -67.69 -37.14 21.94
CA GLU A 693 -68.08 -38.50 21.57
C GLU A 693 -66.87 -39.40 21.24
N PRO A 694 -66.88 -40.69 21.62
CA PRO A 694 -65.81 -41.62 21.29
C PRO A 694 -65.80 -41.91 19.79
N LEU A 695 -64.66 -41.65 19.13
CA LEU A 695 -64.42 -42.05 17.74
C LEU A 695 -64.65 -43.57 17.62
N SER A 696 -65.57 -43.98 16.74
CA SER A 696 -65.83 -45.37 16.41
C SER A 696 -64.69 -45.91 15.53
N GLU A 697 -63.89 -46.86 16.04
CA GLU A 697 -62.82 -47.70 15.41
C GLU A 697 -61.72 -47.92 16.49
N PRO A 698 -60.84 -48.95 16.44
CA PRO A 698 -59.87 -49.20 17.50
C PRO A 698 -58.82 -48.09 17.57
N TRP A 699 -58.56 -47.59 18.78
CA TRP A 699 -57.61 -46.50 19.01
C TRP A 699 -56.15 -46.95 18.94
N ILE A 700 -55.90 -48.26 18.92
CA ILE A 700 -54.58 -48.87 18.77
C ILE A 700 -54.63 -50.08 17.86
N SER A 701 -53.66 -50.19 16.96
CA SER A 701 -53.40 -51.36 16.12
C SER A 701 -51.92 -51.70 16.23
N ILE A 702 -51.58 -52.87 16.79
CA ILE A 702 -50.21 -53.36 16.84
C ILE A 702 -50.14 -54.69 16.08
N SER A 703 -49.32 -54.75 15.04
CA SER A 703 -49.13 -56.01 14.30
C SER A 703 -47.65 -56.26 14.03
N HIS A 704 -47.23 -57.53 14.12
CA HIS A 704 -45.85 -57.93 13.79
C HIS A 704 -44.75 -57.11 14.49
N SER A 705 -45.02 -56.61 15.70
CA SER A 705 -44.14 -55.67 16.43
C SER A 705 -43.78 -56.23 17.81
N ASP A 706 -42.58 -55.90 18.29
CA ASP A 706 -42.05 -56.37 19.57
C ASP A 706 -42.09 -55.25 20.61
N ILE A 707 -42.93 -55.41 21.63
CA ILE A 707 -43.09 -54.46 22.74
C ILE A 707 -42.63 -55.15 24.02
N GLN A 708 -41.76 -54.49 24.79
CA GLN A 708 -41.22 -55.05 26.02
C GLN A 708 -42.32 -55.34 27.07
N TYR A 709 -42.49 -56.64 27.38
CA TYR A 709 -43.45 -57.26 28.32
C TYR A 709 -44.95 -57.11 27.95
N ASP A 710 -45.75 -58.11 28.38
CA ASP A 710 -47.13 -58.44 27.93
C ASP A 710 -48.18 -57.30 28.10
N LYS A 711 -49.44 -57.53 27.69
CA LYS A 711 -50.63 -56.62 27.65
C LYS A 711 -50.76 -55.52 28.72
N GLU A 712 -50.18 -55.69 29.89
CA GLU A 712 -50.17 -54.71 30.98
C GLU A 712 -49.36 -53.46 30.63
N GLN A 713 -48.42 -53.49 29.68
CA GLN A 713 -47.57 -52.33 29.33
C GLN A 713 -48.18 -51.35 28.31
N VAL A 714 -49.40 -51.61 27.83
CA VAL A 714 -50.25 -50.66 27.10
C VAL A 714 -51.32 -50.13 28.06
N LEU A 715 -51.15 -48.91 28.56
CA LEU A 715 -52.11 -48.32 29.50
C LEU A 715 -53.28 -47.66 28.74
N LEU A 716 -54.49 -48.11 29.05
CA LEU A 716 -55.76 -47.45 28.70
C LEU A 716 -56.36 -46.88 30.00
N PHE A 717 -56.58 -45.56 30.08
CA PHE A 717 -57.12 -44.91 31.28
C PHE A 717 -58.54 -45.44 31.68
N PRO A 718 -58.92 -45.42 32.97
CA PRO A 718 -59.60 -46.54 33.65
C PRO A 718 -61.10 -46.77 33.38
N ASP A 719 -61.82 -45.88 32.70
CA ASP A 719 -63.29 -45.93 32.67
C ASP A 719 -63.89 -46.79 31.55
N TYR A 720 -63.07 -47.46 30.75
CA TYR A 720 -63.54 -48.08 29.51
C TYR A 720 -62.84 -49.42 29.20
N SER A 721 -63.23 -50.47 29.93
CA SER A 721 -62.77 -51.86 29.76
C SER A 721 -63.30 -52.59 28.51
N SER A 722 -63.88 -51.86 27.55
CA SER A 722 -64.57 -52.43 26.37
C SER A 722 -63.79 -52.34 25.06
N PHE A 723 -62.52 -51.92 25.08
CA PHE A 723 -61.76 -51.70 23.85
C PHE A 723 -61.09 -52.96 23.31
N THR A 724 -61.03 -53.08 21.98
CA THR A 724 -60.40 -54.20 21.28
C THR A 724 -58.97 -53.79 20.91
N VAL A 725 -57.99 -54.35 21.62
CA VAL A 725 -56.57 -54.30 21.21
C VAL A 725 -56.33 -55.50 20.30
N TYR A 726 -56.04 -55.26 19.03
CA TYR A 726 -55.48 -56.29 18.15
C TYR A 726 -53.98 -56.35 18.41
N MET A 727 -53.53 -57.42 19.06
CA MET A 727 -52.11 -57.76 19.16
C MET A 727 -51.90 -59.15 18.61
N GLU A 728 -51.15 -59.24 17.52
CA GLU A 728 -50.48 -60.47 17.11
C GLU A 728 -49.05 -60.40 17.67
N THR A 729 -48.89 -60.63 18.97
CA THR A 729 -47.55 -60.74 19.56
C THR A 729 -46.92 -62.07 19.12
N ARG A 730 -45.67 -62.04 18.68
CA ARG A 730 -44.85 -63.25 18.66
C ARG A 730 -44.54 -63.63 20.11
N GLN A 731 -44.83 -64.88 20.48
CA GLN A 731 -44.25 -65.43 21.69
C GLN A 731 -42.74 -65.53 21.46
N LEU A 732 -41.95 -64.92 22.35
CA LEU A 732 -40.49 -65.00 22.31
C LEU A 732 -40.06 -66.47 22.07
N PRO A 733 -39.21 -66.76 21.07
CA PRO A 733 -38.34 -67.92 21.18
C PRO A 733 -37.52 -67.73 22.46
N ASP A 734 -37.15 -68.84 23.11
CA ASP A 734 -36.15 -68.91 24.19
C ASP A 734 -35.16 -67.73 24.12
N PRO A 735 -34.88 -66.98 25.21
CA PRO A 735 -33.92 -65.87 25.23
C PRO A 735 -32.50 -66.26 24.74
N ASN A 736 -32.27 -67.54 24.43
CA ASN A 736 -31.06 -68.10 23.85
C ASN A 736 -31.18 -68.57 22.38
N LEU A 737 -32.23 -68.20 21.62
CA LEU A 737 -32.42 -68.62 20.22
C LEU A 737 -32.57 -67.48 19.20
N ILE A 738 -32.24 -66.26 19.59
CA ILE A 738 -31.93 -65.18 18.62
C ILE A 738 -30.42 -65.08 18.56
N ASP A 739 -29.88 -65.46 17.40
CA ASP A 739 -28.50 -65.30 17.01
C ASP A 739 -28.13 -63.79 17.05
N PRO A 740 -27.14 -63.35 17.84
CA PRO A 740 -26.72 -61.95 17.92
C PRO A 740 -26.16 -61.40 16.60
N ASN A 741 -25.92 -62.24 15.59
CA ASN A 741 -25.23 -61.88 14.34
C ASN A 741 -26.11 -61.20 13.27
N TRP A 742 -27.30 -60.68 13.59
CA TRP A 742 -28.16 -59.96 12.62
C TRP A 742 -28.18 -58.44 12.78
N ILE A 743 -27.30 -57.90 13.64
CA ILE A 743 -26.90 -56.50 13.63
C ILE A 743 -25.44 -56.48 13.16
N GLN A 744 -25.23 -56.56 11.85
CA GLN A 744 -23.98 -56.09 11.27
C GLN A 744 -24.02 -54.56 11.29
N LEU A 745 -23.55 -53.99 12.38
CA LEU A 745 -22.85 -52.71 12.33
C LEU A 745 -21.44 -53.03 11.81
N GLY A 746 -21.03 -52.35 10.75
CA GLY A 746 -19.63 -52.36 10.33
C GLY A 746 -18.76 -51.82 11.47
N ALA A 747 -17.64 -52.53 11.67
CA ALA A 747 -16.50 -52.35 12.56
C ALA A 747 -16.48 -51.14 13.52
N GLY A 748 -16.24 -51.44 14.81
CA GLY A 748 -15.86 -50.49 15.85
C GLY A 748 -16.60 -50.73 17.17
N ASN A 749 -15.93 -51.31 18.16
CA ASN A 749 -16.46 -51.93 19.38
C ASN A 749 -16.57 -50.95 20.56
N ILE A 750 -17.53 -51.17 21.48
CA ILE A 750 -17.29 -51.27 22.93
C ILE A 750 -18.57 -51.74 23.62
N ASP A 751 -18.55 -53.02 23.95
CA ASP A 751 -19.30 -53.65 25.03
C ASP A 751 -18.33 -53.71 26.22
N VAL A 752 -18.55 -52.92 27.28
CA VAL A 752 -17.86 -53.11 28.56
C VAL A 752 -18.87 -52.99 29.69
N ASP A 753 -19.32 -54.15 30.16
CA ASP A 753 -19.78 -54.33 31.53
C ASP A 753 -18.59 -54.79 32.39
N PRO A 754 -18.28 -54.13 33.52
CA PRO A 754 -17.74 -54.79 34.68
C PRO A 754 -18.83 -54.93 35.74
N VAL A 755 -19.48 -56.09 35.74
CA VAL A 755 -20.19 -56.64 36.90
C VAL A 755 -19.19 -56.71 38.04
N PHE A 756 -19.22 -55.76 38.96
CA PHE A 756 -18.84 -56.06 40.32
C PHE A 756 -19.89 -56.98 40.91
N VAL A 757 -19.44 -58.17 41.28
CA VAL A 757 -20.22 -59.27 41.84
C VAL A 757 -21.17 -58.76 42.92
N ARG A 758 -22.47 -58.88 42.64
CA ARG A 758 -23.53 -58.83 43.65
C ARG A 758 -23.40 -60.08 44.52
N GLU A 759 -22.84 -59.95 45.73
CA GLU A 759 -22.93 -60.98 46.76
C GLU A 759 -24.42 -61.14 47.15
N PRO A 760 -25.03 -62.35 47.09
CA PRO A 760 -26.49 -62.49 47.21
C PRO A 760 -27.09 -62.28 48.62
N ASN A 761 -26.32 -61.80 49.61
CA ASN A 761 -26.69 -61.89 51.03
C ASN A 761 -26.68 -60.56 51.82
N ASP A 762 -26.49 -59.39 51.21
CA ASP A 762 -26.43 -58.12 51.96
C ASP A 762 -27.74 -57.32 52.00
N GLY A 763 -28.79 -57.76 51.32
CA GLY A 763 -30.15 -57.31 51.64
C GLY A 763 -30.37 -55.81 51.47
N GLY A 764 -29.94 -55.22 50.34
CA GLY A 764 -30.55 -54.05 49.73
C GLY A 764 -31.00 -52.93 50.67
N ASP A 765 -30.05 -52.15 51.18
CA ASP A 765 -30.23 -50.74 51.50
C ASP A 765 -29.07 -49.94 50.89
N GLY A 766 -29.40 -48.74 50.39
CA GLY A 766 -28.43 -47.89 49.69
C GLY A 766 -27.45 -47.20 50.63
N TRP A 767 -26.24 -47.00 50.13
CA TRP A 767 -25.29 -45.93 50.47
C TRP A 767 -25.15 -45.59 51.96
N PHE A 768 -24.68 -46.54 52.77
CA PHE A 768 -23.90 -46.24 53.98
C PHE A 768 -22.83 -47.33 54.14
N ASP A 769 -21.57 -46.92 54.33
CA ASP A 769 -20.46 -47.82 54.59
C ASP A 769 -20.56 -48.45 55.99
N ASP A 770 -19.98 -49.65 56.14
CA ASP A 770 -19.71 -50.22 57.45
C ASP A 770 -18.32 -49.82 57.96
N TRP A 771 -18.21 -49.68 59.28
CA TRP A 771 -17.09 -49.03 59.97
C TRP A 771 -15.79 -49.86 60.08
N GLU A 772 -15.48 -50.80 59.19
CA GLU A 772 -14.25 -51.61 59.32
C GLU A 772 -13.37 -51.75 58.05
N THR A 773 -13.53 -50.88 57.05
CA THR A 773 -12.52 -50.72 55.97
C THR A 773 -11.63 -49.48 56.20
N PRO A 774 -10.30 -49.57 56.07
CA PRO A 774 -9.43 -48.40 56.14
C PRO A 774 -9.63 -47.50 54.91
N ASP A 775 -10.26 -46.35 55.16
CA ASP A 775 -10.56 -45.19 54.31
C ASP A 775 -9.79 -45.05 52.98
N VAL A 776 -10.55 -44.94 51.89
CA VAL A 776 -10.26 -43.96 50.84
C VAL A 776 -11.16 -42.76 51.14
N ASP A 777 -10.54 -41.62 51.44
CA ASP A 777 -11.20 -40.36 51.81
C ASP A 777 -12.12 -39.84 50.69
N GLU A 778 -13.44 -39.92 50.86
CA GLU A 778 -14.46 -39.35 49.97
C GLU A 778 -14.72 -37.84 50.20
N SER A 779 -13.87 -37.13 50.94
CA SER A 779 -13.91 -35.66 51.01
C SER A 779 -12.99 -34.96 50.01
N ALA A 780 -12.34 -35.70 49.11
CA ALA A 780 -11.62 -35.17 47.96
C ALA A 780 -12.55 -34.96 46.75
N ASN A 781 -13.46 -33.98 46.85
CA ASN A 781 -14.26 -33.49 45.71
C ASN A 781 -13.41 -32.65 44.73
N ASN A 782 -12.35 -33.22 44.16
CA ASN A 782 -11.76 -32.67 42.95
C ASN A 782 -11.12 -33.76 42.10
N ILE A 783 -11.63 -33.89 40.88
CA ILE A 783 -11.32 -34.92 39.86
C ILE A 783 -11.92 -36.28 40.25
N PHE A 784 -12.87 -36.83 39.49
CA PHE A 784 -13.10 -38.27 39.22
C PHE A 784 -14.48 -38.52 38.59
N GLY A 785 -14.58 -38.19 37.30
CA GLY A 785 -15.33 -39.00 36.33
C GLY A 785 -14.39 -39.74 35.38
N ASP A 786 -13.11 -39.84 35.72
CA ASP A 786 -12.07 -40.41 34.87
C ASP A 786 -11.38 -41.56 35.62
N TYR A 787 -11.70 -42.81 35.29
CA TYR A 787 -10.99 -43.96 35.87
C TYR A 787 -9.51 -44.06 35.44
N HIS A 788 -8.96 -43.09 34.71
CA HIS A 788 -7.52 -42.96 34.51
C HIS A 788 -6.84 -42.26 35.70
N LEU A 789 -6.34 -43.04 36.66
CA LEU A 789 -5.19 -42.59 37.44
C LEU A 789 -3.96 -43.47 37.26
N LYS A 790 -2.91 -42.75 36.83
CA LYS A 790 -1.49 -43.08 36.78
C LYS A 790 -1.11 -44.00 35.62
N SER A 791 -0.30 -43.45 34.70
CA SER A 791 0.31 -44.14 33.54
C SER A 791 1.82 -43.91 33.56
N GLN A 792 2.66 -44.96 33.57
CA GLN A 792 4.12 -44.79 33.38
C GLN A 792 4.51 -44.38 31.95
N ALA A 793 3.59 -44.47 31.00
CA ALA A 793 3.84 -44.25 29.59
C ALA A 793 3.22 -42.93 29.06
N GLY A 794 2.43 -42.22 29.87
CA GLY A 794 1.84 -40.93 29.51
C GLY A 794 0.31 -40.92 29.66
N ARG A 795 -0.26 -39.76 30.02
CA ARG A 795 -1.69 -39.39 29.90
C ARG A 795 -1.80 -38.12 29.06
N PHE A 796 -2.75 -38.06 28.13
CA PHE A 796 -3.06 -36.86 27.35
C PHE A 796 -3.97 -35.89 28.14
N VAL A 797 -3.67 -34.59 28.09
CA VAL A 797 -4.40 -33.55 28.86
C VAL A 797 -5.29 -32.73 27.93
N TRP A 798 -6.62 -32.83 28.10
CA TRP A 798 -7.63 -32.28 27.17
C TRP A 798 -8.35 -31.00 27.66
N ASP A 799 -8.36 -30.69 28.95
CA ASP A 799 -9.20 -29.61 29.49
C ASP A 799 -8.51 -28.23 29.53
N GLY A 800 -8.85 -27.40 28.54
CA GLY A 800 -8.38 -26.02 28.37
C GLY A 800 -9.03 -24.98 29.29
N PHE A 801 -9.14 -25.24 30.59
CA PHE A 801 -9.42 -24.18 31.56
C PHE A 801 -8.43 -24.26 32.70
N ALA A 802 -7.37 -23.45 32.66
CA ALA A 802 -6.73 -23.09 33.91
C ALA A 802 -7.81 -22.39 34.73
N ARG A 803 -8.13 -22.90 35.92
CA ARG A 803 -9.16 -22.30 36.80
C ARG A 803 -8.96 -20.79 37.01
N ALA A 804 -7.71 -20.32 36.89
CA ALA A 804 -7.26 -18.94 37.01
C ALA A 804 -7.17 -18.13 35.70
N ASP A 805 -7.50 -18.70 34.54
CA ASP A 805 -7.65 -17.99 33.25
C ASP A 805 -9.10 -17.53 33.14
N PHE A 806 -9.35 -16.28 33.54
CA PHE A 806 -10.70 -15.72 33.64
C PHE A 806 -11.18 -15.13 32.32
N ASN A 807 -10.26 -14.75 31.45
CA ASN A 807 -10.55 -14.12 30.17
C ASN A 807 -10.63 -15.12 28.99
N LEU A 808 -10.29 -16.40 29.24
CA LEU A 808 -10.32 -17.53 28.33
C LEU A 808 -9.36 -17.40 27.14
N ASP A 809 -8.25 -16.70 27.31
CA ASP A 809 -7.21 -16.52 26.29
C ASP A 809 -6.14 -17.64 26.30
N LYS A 810 -6.32 -18.63 27.16
CA LYS A 810 -5.48 -19.82 27.35
C LYS A 810 -4.15 -19.51 28.04
N GLN A 811 -3.98 -18.33 28.64
CA GLN A 811 -2.85 -17.98 29.50
C GLN A 811 -3.36 -17.56 30.87
N VAL A 812 -2.58 -17.85 31.93
CA VAL A 812 -2.81 -17.24 33.24
C VAL A 812 -1.80 -16.10 33.38
N ASP A 813 -2.26 -14.87 33.23
CA ASP A 813 -1.38 -13.71 33.11
C ASP A 813 -1.77 -12.52 34.02
N LEU A 814 -1.21 -11.33 33.76
CA LEU A 814 -1.49 -10.15 34.58
C LEU A 814 -2.91 -9.59 34.38
N ILE A 815 -3.59 -9.95 33.29
CA ILE A 815 -4.97 -9.58 33.00
C ILE A 815 -5.90 -10.38 33.92
N ASP A 816 -5.67 -11.68 34.07
CA ASP A 816 -6.45 -12.50 35.01
C ASP A 816 -6.19 -12.09 36.46
N PHE A 817 -4.96 -11.71 36.78
CA PHE A 817 -4.64 -11.17 38.10
C PHE A 817 -5.42 -9.87 38.38
N ALA A 818 -5.59 -9.02 37.36
CA ALA A 818 -6.36 -7.80 37.50
C ALA A 818 -7.86 -8.08 37.73
N GLU A 819 -8.39 -9.16 37.16
CA GLU A 819 -9.78 -9.60 37.34
C GLU A 819 -10.01 -10.22 38.73
N LEU A 820 -9.06 -11.02 39.24
CA LEU A 820 -9.05 -11.48 40.64
C LEU A 820 -9.02 -10.29 41.62
N ALA A 821 -8.14 -9.32 41.37
CA ALA A 821 -7.94 -8.17 42.26
C ALA A 821 -9.16 -7.23 42.29
N GLN A 822 -9.88 -7.09 41.18
CA GLN A 822 -11.10 -6.28 41.10
C GLN A 822 -12.24 -6.82 41.96
N ASN A 823 -12.28 -8.14 42.16
CA ASN A 823 -13.34 -8.80 42.90
C ASN A 823 -12.96 -9.13 44.35
N TRP A 824 -11.80 -8.65 44.81
CA TRP A 824 -11.24 -8.91 46.14
C TRP A 824 -12.19 -8.52 47.28
N ARG A 825 -12.53 -9.47 48.15
CA ARG A 825 -13.40 -9.31 49.33
C ARG A 825 -14.83 -8.84 49.05
N LEU A 826 -15.36 -9.05 47.85
CA LEU A 826 -16.80 -8.89 47.62
C LEU A 826 -17.55 -10.05 48.29
N ASN A 827 -18.60 -9.74 49.05
CA ASN A 827 -19.47 -10.71 49.72
C ASN A 827 -20.91 -10.46 49.27
N TRP A 828 -21.58 -11.44 48.66
CA TRP A 828 -22.91 -11.29 48.08
C TRP A 828 -23.86 -12.43 48.46
N THR A 829 -25.12 -12.05 48.70
CA THR A 829 -26.24 -12.90 49.15
C THR A 829 -27.08 -13.49 48.00
N VAL A 830 -26.52 -13.70 46.80
CA VAL A 830 -27.23 -14.33 45.66
C VAL A 830 -26.26 -15.19 44.84
N PRO A 831 -26.57 -16.46 44.51
CA PRO A 831 -25.63 -17.39 43.91
C PRO A 831 -25.56 -17.22 42.39
N ILE A 832 -24.56 -16.48 41.92
CA ILE A 832 -24.09 -16.56 40.53
C ILE A 832 -22.58 -16.71 40.66
N GLN A 833 -22.02 -17.86 40.22
CA GLN A 833 -20.58 -18.15 40.29
C GLN A 833 -19.81 -17.05 39.54
N LEU A 834 -19.00 -16.27 40.27
CA LEU A 834 -17.98 -15.44 39.64
C LEU A 834 -16.78 -16.33 39.31
N PRO A 835 -16.17 -16.20 38.11
CA PRO A 835 -15.00 -17.00 37.71
C PRO A 835 -13.84 -16.94 38.73
N CYS A 836 -13.70 -15.82 39.44
CA CYS A 836 -12.58 -15.52 40.33
C CYS A 836 -12.67 -16.09 41.77
N ASN A 837 -13.73 -16.82 42.11
CA ASN A 837 -13.82 -17.57 43.38
C ASN A 837 -13.23 -18.98 43.17
N LEU A 838 -11.90 -19.09 43.12
CA LEU A 838 -11.17 -20.32 42.82
C LEU A 838 -11.32 -21.39 43.92
N TYR A 839 -11.62 -20.98 45.15
CA TYR A 839 -11.73 -21.83 46.33
C TYR A 839 -13.19 -22.17 46.68
N TRP A 840 -14.16 -21.64 45.92
CA TRP A 840 -15.61 -21.86 46.06
C TRP A 840 -16.18 -21.66 47.48
N ASP A 841 -15.55 -20.83 48.32
CA ASP A 841 -16.00 -20.56 49.70
C ASP A 841 -16.82 -19.25 49.84
N GLU A 842 -17.41 -18.83 48.72
CA GLU A 842 -18.23 -17.61 48.57
C GLU A 842 -17.50 -16.30 48.93
N MET A 843 -16.16 -16.31 49.12
CA MET A 843 -15.35 -15.12 49.38
C MET A 843 -14.06 -15.12 48.57
N ILE A 844 -13.80 -14.06 47.81
CA ILE A 844 -12.53 -13.91 47.09
C ILE A 844 -11.48 -13.36 48.06
N ASP A 845 -10.57 -14.23 48.51
CA ASP A 845 -9.58 -13.93 49.54
C ASP A 845 -8.17 -14.48 49.25
N LEU A 846 -7.33 -14.49 50.28
CA LEU A 846 -5.94 -14.95 50.19
C LEU A 846 -5.79 -16.41 49.73
N LYS A 847 -6.82 -17.25 49.86
CA LYS A 847 -6.81 -18.63 49.39
C LYS A 847 -7.00 -18.70 47.88
N ASP A 848 -7.91 -17.91 47.31
CA ASP A 848 -8.04 -17.81 45.85
C ASP A 848 -6.77 -17.25 45.23
N PHE A 849 -6.17 -16.24 45.86
CA PHE A 849 -4.89 -15.71 45.40
C PHE A 849 -3.75 -16.71 45.46
N ALA A 850 -3.73 -17.61 46.46
CA ALA A 850 -2.74 -18.67 46.52
C ALA A 850 -2.89 -19.67 45.35
N LEU A 851 -4.13 -20.05 45.00
CA LEU A 851 -4.40 -20.91 43.86
C LEU A 851 -4.08 -20.24 42.52
N PHE A 852 -4.37 -18.94 42.39
CA PHE A 852 -3.97 -18.13 41.24
C PHE A 852 -2.45 -18.11 41.06
N CYS A 853 -1.69 -17.91 42.13
CA CYS A 853 -0.22 -17.90 42.07
C CYS A 853 0.38 -19.26 41.70
N ASP A 854 -0.21 -20.37 42.15
CA ASP A 854 0.25 -21.71 41.77
C ASP A 854 0.06 -21.98 40.28
N ASP A 855 -1.08 -21.57 39.71
CA ASP A 855 -1.37 -21.74 38.28
C ASP A 855 -0.53 -20.79 37.41
N TYR A 856 -0.26 -19.56 37.86
CA TYR A 856 0.65 -18.61 37.21
C TYR A 856 2.11 -19.10 37.16
N LEU A 857 2.54 -19.86 38.17
CA LEU A 857 3.93 -20.35 38.27
C LEU A 857 4.14 -21.73 37.62
N GLN A 858 3.09 -22.50 37.39
CA GLN A 858 3.13 -23.81 36.74
C GLN A 858 2.03 -23.97 35.67
N PRO A 859 2.17 -23.31 34.51
CA PRO A 859 1.23 -23.51 33.41
C PRO A 859 1.26 -24.98 32.97
N ARG A 860 0.13 -25.68 33.09
CA ARG A 860 -0.02 -27.05 32.55
C ARG A 860 0.14 -26.96 31.02
N VAL A 861 0.99 -27.82 30.44
CA VAL A 861 1.17 -27.89 28.99
C VAL A 861 -0.03 -28.64 28.41
N PHE A 862 -0.90 -27.91 27.72
CA PHE A 862 -2.10 -28.44 27.07
C PHE A 862 -1.71 -29.15 25.76
N GLY A 863 -2.42 -30.23 25.41
CA GLY A 863 -2.15 -30.96 24.17
C GLY A 863 -0.88 -31.82 24.18
N ALA A 864 -0.38 -32.19 25.36
CA ALA A 864 0.84 -33.00 25.49
C ALA A 864 0.63 -34.24 26.38
N TRP A 865 1.44 -35.28 26.13
CA TRP A 865 1.51 -36.50 26.94
C TRP A 865 2.32 -36.28 28.22
N VAL A 866 1.79 -36.68 29.38
CA VAL A 866 2.45 -36.51 30.69
C VAL A 866 2.60 -37.85 31.43
N SER A 867 3.84 -38.20 31.84
CA SER A 867 4.15 -39.46 32.54
C SER A 867 3.87 -39.44 34.05
N ASP A 868 3.42 -40.56 34.63
CA ASP A 868 3.25 -40.84 36.07
C ASP A 868 4.21 -41.98 36.52
N ALA A 869 4.33 -42.25 37.82
CA ALA A 869 5.17 -43.30 38.39
C ALA A 869 4.47 -44.66 38.56
N VAL A 870 3.17 -44.78 38.29
CA VAL A 870 2.37 -46.03 38.39
C VAL A 870 1.58 -46.20 37.09
N THR A 871 1.32 -47.44 36.63
CA THR A 871 0.61 -47.73 35.37
C THR A 871 -0.79 -48.26 35.61
N SER A 872 -1.76 -47.82 34.80
CA SER A 872 -3.16 -48.23 34.88
C SER A 872 -3.32 -49.70 34.49
N PRO A 873 -4.09 -50.49 35.26
CA PRO A 873 -4.39 -51.88 34.89
C PRO A 873 -5.36 -52.01 33.70
N CYS A 874 -5.93 -50.90 33.22
CA CYS A 874 -6.86 -50.87 32.09
C CYS A 874 -6.16 -50.65 30.73
N ILE A 875 -4.84 -50.41 30.73
CA ILE A 875 -4.04 -50.32 29.51
C ILE A 875 -3.89 -51.71 28.88
N ASP A 876 -4.09 -51.83 27.56
CA ASP A 876 -4.10 -53.09 26.77
C ASP A 876 -5.05 -54.18 27.31
N ALA A 877 -6.08 -53.79 28.07
CA ALA A 877 -6.95 -54.72 28.75
C ALA A 877 -8.21 -55.09 27.95
N GLY A 878 -8.40 -54.47 26.77
CA GLY A 878 -9.52 -54.74 25.85
C GLY A 878 -9.41 -56.06 25.10
N ASP A 879 -10.39 -56.33 24.22
CA ASP A 879 -10.49 -57.61 23.50
C ASP A 879 -9.24 -57.83 22.61
N PRO A 880 -8.50 -58.94 22.76
CA PRO A 880 -7.35 -59.27 21.92
C PRO A 880 -7.69 -59.51 20.43
N ASN A 881 -8.97 -59.60 20.05
CA ASN A 881 -9.41 -59.76 18.66
C ASN A 881 -9.93 -58.46 18.05
N ASP A 882 -9.94 -57.36 18.81
CA ASP A 882 -10.31 -56.05 18.30
C ASP A 882 -9.22 -55.51 17.35
N THR A 883 -9.60 -54.69 16.39
CA THR A 883 -8.69 -53.94 15.51
C THR A 883 -8.67 -52.45 15.80
N ASP A 884 -9.56 -51.95 16.66
CA ASP A 884 -9.68 -50.52 16.99
C ASP A 884 -8.44 -49.96 17.71
N TRP A 885 -7.53 -50.83 18.18
CA TRP A 885 -6.20 -50.42 18.64
C TRP A 885 -5.38 -49.73 17.55
N GLN A 886 -5.69 -49.93 16.26
CA GLN A 886 -5.05 -49.24 15.13
C GLN A 886 -5.32 -47.73 15.12
N ASN A 887 -6.32 -47.27 15.88
CA ASN A 887 -6.61 -45.85 16.05
C ASN A 887 -5.90 -45.25 17.27
N GLU A 888 -5.09 -46.02 18.01
CA GLU A 888 -4.33 -45.56 19.17
C GLU A 888 -2.86 -45.32 18.79
N LEU A 889 -2.26 -44.21 19.26
CA LEU A 889 -0.87 -43.88 18.95
C LEU A 889 0.10 -44.93 19.51
N TRP A 890 1.10 -45.31 18.70
CA TRP A 890 2.17 -46.23 19.13
C TRP A 890 2.97 -45.62 20.29
N PRO A 891 3.29 -46.37 21.37
CA PRO A 891 3.01 -47.79 21.57
C PRO A 891 1.58 -48.03 22.05
N HIS A 892 0.86 -48.92 21.35
CA HIS A 892 -0.54 -49.30 21.63
C HIS A 892 -0.69 -50.80 21.97
N GLY A 893 0.40 -51.58 22.04
CA GLY A 893 0.39 -52.97 22.52
C GLY A 893 -0.44 -53.99 21.71
N ARG A 894 -0.94 -53.62 20.52
CA ARG A 894 -1.93 -54.34 19.68
C ARG A 894 -3.20 -54.76 20.44
N ARG A 895 -3.61 -53.98 21.44
CA ARG A 895 -4.84 -54.19 22.19
C ARG A 895 -5.43 -52.87 22.60
N ILE A 896 -6.73 -52.71 22.40
CA ILE A 896 -7.43 -51.48 22.74
C ILE A 896 -7.36 -51.23 24.26
N ASN A 897 -7.10 -49.98 24.64
CA ASN A 897 -7.15 -49.54 26.02
C ASN A 897 -8.60 -49.51 26.52
N MET A 898 -8.85 -49.97 27.75
CA MET A 898 -10.19 -49.86 28.34
C MET A 898 -10.34 -48.51 29.07
N GLY A 899 -11.15 -47.61 28.50
CA GLY A 899 -11.41 -46.29 29.09
C GLY A 899 -12.12 -45.34 28.13
N ALA A 900 -12.44 -44.11 28.59
CA ALA A 900 -13.20 -43.11 27.83
C ALA A 900 -12.56 -42.69 26.48
N TYR A 901 -11.27 -42.97 26.30
CA TYR A 901 -10.51 -42.64 25.09
C TYR A 901 -9.92 -43.88 24.40
N GLY A 902 -10.27 -45.10 24.83
CA GLY A 902 -9.84 -46.33 24.18
C GLY A 902 -10.28 -46.37 22.72
N GLY A 903 -9.38 -46.81 21.83
CA GLY A 903 -9.61 -46.84 20.38
C GLY A 903 -9.54 -45.46 19.72
N THR A 904 -8.84 -44.50 20.34
CA THR A 904 -8.59 -43.16 19.79
C THR A 904 -7.13 -42.75 20.00
N ALA A 905 -6.65 -41.76 19.24
CA ALA A 905 -5.28 -41.26 19.38
C ALA A 905 -5.01 -40.62 20.76
N ALA A 906 -6.06 -40.32 21.54
CA ALA A 906 -5.95 -39.82 22.92
C ALA A 906 -5.82 -40.94 23.98
N ALA A 907 -5.83 -42.21 23.58
CA ALA A 907 -5.71 -43.37 24.47
C ALA A 907 -4.33 -43.47 25.13
N SER A 908 -4.29 -43.85 26.42
CA SER A 908 -3.04 -43.93 27.18
C SER A 908 -2.01 -44.86 26.54
N LEU A 909 -0.76 -44.44 26.41
CA LEU A 909 0.24 -45.30 25.78
C LEU A 909 0.45 -46.61 26.54
N SER A 910 0.64 -47.69 25.78
CA SER A 910 1.03 -48.98 26.28
C SER A 910 2.46 -48.96 26.84
N THR A 911 2.73 -49.89 27.76
CA THR A 911 4.12 -50.21 28.19
C THR A 911 4.77 -51.28 27.31
N ASN A 912 4.02 -51.81 26.35
CA ASN A 912 4.44 -52.83 25.40
C ASN A 912 4.67 -52.20 24.02
N ASP A 913 5.87 -52.34 23.47
CA ASP A 913 6.34 -51.72 22.24
C ASP A 913 6.07 -52.58 20.98
N VAL A 914 5.07 -53.46 21.03
CA VAL A 914 4.67 -54.30 19.89
C VAL A 914 4.16 -53.44 18.74
N GLY A 915 4.58 -53.74 17.50
CA GLY A 915 4.39 -52.89 16.32
C GLY A 915 5.55 -51.93 16.06
N ASN A 916 5.38 -51.02 15.10
CA ASN A 916 6.35 -49.99 14.78
C ASN A 916 5.65 -48.63 14.65
N PRO A 917 6.19 -47.52 15.19
CA PRO A 917 5.57 -46.21 15.04
C PRO A 917 5.45 -45.77 13.57
N ALA A 918 6.32 -46.25 12.67
CA ALA A 918 6.33 -45.87 11.26
C ALA A 918 5.48 -46.80 10.36
N ASP A 919 4.83 -47.83 10.91
CA ASP A 919 3.88 -48.70 10.21
C ASP A 919 2.48 -48.08 10.30
N LEU A 920 2.20 -47.12 9.42
CA LEU A 920 1.01 -46.27 9.47
C LEU A 920 -0.23 -46.98 8.90
N ASN A 921 -0.04 -47.97 8.03
CA ASN A 921 -1.14 -48.75 7.48
C ASN A 921 -1.44 -50.04 8.28
N HIS A 922 -0.62 -50.32 9.31
CA HIS A 922 -0.71 -51.46 10.22
C HIS A 922 -0.64 -52.83 9.52
N ASP A 923 0.18 -52.95 8.46
CA ASP A 923 0.34 -54.18 7.67
C ASP A 923 1.53 -55.07 8.06
N ASP A 924 2.17 -54.75 9.19
CA ASP A 924 3.37 -55.40 9.74
C ASP A 924 4.66 -55.13 8.93
N ALA A 925 4.68 -54.13 8.05
CA ALA A 925 5.86 -53.67 7.33
C ALA A 925 5.94 -52.13 7.31
N VAL A 926 7.17 -51.59 7.22
CA VAL A 926 7.39 -50.16 6.93
C VAL A 926 7.95 -50.04 5.52
N ASP A 927 7.11 -49.64 4.58
CA ASP A 927 7.46 -49.55 3.17
C ASP A 927 6.95 -48.27 2.47
N LEU A 928 6.91 -48.29 1.14
CA LEU A 928 6.53 -47.13 0.34
C LEU A 928 5.07 -46.69 0.56
N ILE A 929 4.20 -47.57 1.06
CA ILE A 929 2.82 -47.23 1.40
C ILE A 929 2.81 -46.36 2.65
N ASP A 930 3.55 -46.74 3.69
CA ASP A 930 3.69 -45.91 4.90
C ASP A 930 4.39 -44.59 4.60
N TRP A 931 5.37 -44.59 3.68
CA TRP A 931 6.00 -43.35 3.23
C TRP A 931 4.99 -42.41 2.58
N SER A 932 4.04 -42.94 1.79
CA SER A 932 3.01 -42.09 1.18
C SER A 932 2.05 -41.53 2.22
N LEU A 933 1.62 -42.32 3.21
CA LEU A 933 0.76 -41.86 4.30
C LEU A 933 1.45 -40.78 5.13
N TRP A 934 2.72 -40.99 5.50
CA TRP A 934 3.49 -40.00 6.24
C TRP A 934 3.76 -38.73 5.43
N ALA A 935 4.04 -38.85 4.12
CA ALA A 935 4.32 -37.71 3.25
C ALA A 935 3.09 -36.84 2.99
N ASP A 936 1.87 -37.41 3.03
CA ASP A 936 0.61 -36.67 2.91
C ASP A 936 0.40 -35.73 4.12
N ASP A 937 0.94 -36.09 5.29
CA ASP A 937 0.90 -35.30 6.51
C ASP A 937 2.08 -34.32 6.67
N TRP A 938 2.98 -34.20 5.66
CA TRP A 938 4.21 -33.40 5.78
C TRP A 938 3.94 -31.92 6.04
N GLY A 939 4.46 -31.40 7.15
CA GLY A 939 4.29 -30.02 7.57
C GLY A 939 2.94 -29.71 8.21
N ASP A 940 2.13 -30.72 8.50
CA ASP A 940 0.86 -30.55 9.19
C ASP A 940 1.08 -30.31 10.70
N GLU A 941 0.36 -29.32 11.25
CA GLU A 941 0.44 -28.89 12.65
C GLU A 941 -0.87 -29.27 13.36
N ARG A 942 -1.04 -30.57 13.66
CA ARG A 942 -2.21 -31.12 14.34
C ARG A 942 -1.81 -31.95 15.56
N ILE A 943 -2.60 -31.80 16.63
CA ILE A 943 -2.40 -32.54 17.87
C ILE A 943 -2.88 -34.00 17.67
N LEU A 944 -2.09 -34.97 18.15
CA LEU A 944 -2.37 -36.41 18.07
C LEU A 944 -2.44 -36.95 16.63
N LEU A 945 -1.52 -36.53 15.77
CA LEU A 945 -1.37 -37.08 14.42
C LEU A 945 -0.46 -38.31 14.44
N ASP A 946 -0.85 -39.40 13.79
CA ASP A 946 -0.09 -40.66 13.80
C ASP A 946 1.29 -40.53 13.13
N SER A 947 1.42 -39.61 12.16
CA SER A 947 2.65 -39.27 11.44
C SER A 947 3.62 -38.37 12.23
N ASP A 948 3.17 -37.80 13.35
CA ASP A 948 3.98 -37.03 14.31
C ASP A 948 4.54 -37.99 15.38
N PHE A 949 5.68 -38.58 15.06
CA PHE A 949 6.29 -39.64 15.84
C PHE A 949 6.99 -39.12 17.10
N ASP A 950 7.52 -37.89 17.07
CA ASP A 950 8.18 -37.27 18.23
C ASP A 950 7.24 -36.44 19.13
N ARG A 951 6.02 -36.19 18.65
CA ARG A 951 4.87 -35.62 19.34
C ARG A 951 5.07 -34.18 19.77
N ASP A 952 5.76 -33.41 18.94
CA ASP A 952 5.91 -31.97 19.12
C ASP A 952 4.77 -31.16 18.46
N ASN A 953 3.80 -31.84 17.86
CA ASN A 953 2.61 -31.36 17.14
C ASN A 953 2.90 -30.81 15.73
N ILE A 954 4.04 -31.15 15.12
CA ILE A 954 4.32 -30.85 13.72
C ILE A 954 5.02 -32.02 13.04
N VAL A 955 4.58 -32.42 11.85
CA VAL A 955 5.30 -33.44 11.07
C VAL A 955 6.47 -32.80 10.34
N ASP A 956 7.69 -33.08 10.81
CA ASP A 956 8.90 -32.37 10.38
C ASP A 956 10.10 -33.33 10.09
N PRO A 957 11.30 -32.80 9.77
CA PRO A 957 12.48 -33.63 9.54
C PRO A 957 12.90 -34.56 10.71
N ASN A 958 12.46 -34.31 11.94
CA ASN A 958 12.67 -35.17 13.10
C ASN A 958 11.82 -36.44 12.99
N ASP A 959 10.55 -36.31 12.61
CA ASP A 959 9.68 -37.46 12.30
C ASP A 959 10.21 -38.25 11.11
N MET A 960 10.69 -37.56 10.07
CA MET A 960 11.35 -38.22 8.94
C MET A 960 12.54 -39.06 9.40
N THR A 961 13.27 -38.58 10.41
CA THR A 961 14.41 -39.31 10.97
C THR A 961 13.94 -40.57 11.68
N ILE A 962 12.82 -40.51 12.41
CA ILE A 962 12.21 -41.67 13.08
C ILE A 962 11.68 -42.67 12.04
N PHE A 963 10.97 -42.20 11.02
CA PHE A 963 10.49 -43.01 9.90
C PHE A 963 11.65 -43.75 9.20
N MET A 964 12.70 -43.02 8.82
CA MET A 964 13.86 -43.57 8.11
C MET A 964 14.65 -44.59 8.94
N ASN A 965 14.67 -44.45 10.26
CA ASN A 965 15.30 -45.44 11.14
C ASN A 965 14.53 -46.76 11.20
N ASN A 966 13.24 -46.74 10.85
CA ASN A 966 12.35 -47.89 10.80
C ASN A 966 12.09 -48.40 9.37
N TRP A 967 12.68 -47.75 8.35
CA TRP A 967 12.51 -48.12 6.94
C TRP A 967 12.89 -49.59 6.68
N LEU A 968 12.01 -50.32 5.98
CA LEU A 968 12.12 -51.76 5.70
C LEU A 968 12.03 -52.65 6.94
N TRP A 969 11.49 -52.16 8.06
CA TRP A 969 11.10 -53.00 9.18
C TRP A 969 9.98 -53.96 8.77
N MET A 970 10.00 -55.19 9.30
CA MET A 970 8.96 -56.21 9.16
C MET A 970 8.94 -57.08 10.42
N GLU A 971 7.75 -57.39 10.96
CA GLU A 971 7.57 -58.22 12.18
C GLU A 971 7.53 -59.74 11.93
#